data_AF-A0A817DSW4-F1
#
_entry.id   AF-A0A817DSW4-F1
#
_cell.length_a   1.000
_cell.length_b   1.000
_cell.length_c   1.000
_cell.angle_alpha   90.00
_cell.angle_beta   90.00
_cell.angle_gamma   90.00
#
_symmetry.space_group_name_H-M   'P 1'
#
loop_
_entity.id
_entity.type
_entity.pdbx_description
1 polymer ?
#
loop_
_entity_poly.entity_id
_entity_poly.type
_entity_poly.pdbx_seq_one_letter_code
_entity_poly.pdbx_strand_id
1 'polypeptide(L)'
;MFDPSSFHLNNKEKFLTLFELKYLPSIETCSTNEHLILLRHLRLRQYYDIKCDELIDICELTIKESTTTGKRSLMFLLADFIIDILNQSPKLVDDYSQTKRISLKQYLNITQWMPVMLERPHSYPSTLTWQGSIDSRRPFVTPREVCDKSHAFLVGATALVSSLDLPESFVSGIRSSNSSSSSNRSLIDMREVKLDLLIKQLKCIVLCYLKCSLHEQKSETFDYLNLCKRLYDALSYINNPNDILKEMRICDLVEWIWNGSNGFSSSNQLYLIDKTHPLATYVQILPYELYNYRKFFETMGVKYQPESAKLEELLRNQQIYDENLFKWIKDTYTTDRRLLQMLNDLEIKANKQIPTKSVPDEQTRITFSSTLDLSDDKIYLYLPDIFNKQNNVKEIVVQALTTISKEKKCQLLTEEDYFIRKMSGNEYQKNLYDHYRAYNDLLLPNLNVLPKNVKDILVLFALDHADALMLNILKQHCCIPCTPNGRILNKPSKLIHPYCRLASLYSDIDSLFPYGGQDSYLREDRLNVLKLLGMKCDDNLVTWPELVERCESIQRMRDYDLAHERSLALLQILNDMLTLSNSNTTRTFDENDDSSDRRSRQSSSISREKPTNSQTSNVHTHEGLHDKEARSRASLQLRELPFIPIKQRPTELNGISLTWMGDKYIGRLFKPKDILSQQYEQLVCCSWPIAQQSKNAQEQSIITKQVEHFLGLDDTNKIELRDVLKQLDELTKLTVINGPSSATYNHQITSKSILGKSLKKLYIYIISLNFFRFSYRNDAL
;
A
#
# COMPACT_ATOMS: atom_id res chain seq x y z
N MET A 1 -29.06 5.99 24.67
CA MET A 1 -28.93 4.68 24.00
C MET A 1 -28.26 4.90 22.66
N PHE A 2 -27.52 3.91 22.17
CA PHE A 2 -26.82 3.99 20.88
C PHE A 2 -27.65 3.41 19.75
N ASP A 3 -27.54 3.97 18.55
CA ASP A 3 -28.17 3.42 17.35
C ASP A 3 -27.43 2.14 16.91
N PRO A 4 -28.09 0.95 16.91
CA PRO A 4 -27.48 -0.30 16.48
C PRO A 4 -26.96 -0.27 15.04
N SER A 5 -27.48 0.61 14.19
CA SER A 5 -27.04 0.77 12.80
C SER A 5 -25.81 1.67 12.64
N SER A 6 -25.36 2.33 13.71
CA SER A 6 -24.20 3.24 13.66
C SER A 6 -22.85 2.51 13.64
N PHE A 7 -22.80 1.23 14.02
CA PHE A 7 -21.56 0.42 13.97
C PHE A 7 -21.17 0.07 12.52
N HIS A 8 -19.88 0.12 12.19
CA HIS A 8 -19.36 -0.27 10.87
C HIS A 8 -19.79 -1.68 10.47
N LEU A 9 -20.19 -1.88 9.20
CA LEU A 9 -20.76 -3.16 8.71
C LEU A 9 -19.89 -4.39 9.03
N ASN A 10 -18.56 -4.26 9.02
CA ASN A 10 -17.65 -5.39 9.21
C ASN A 10 -17.55 -5.88 10.67
N ASN A 11 -17.88 -5.04 11.67
CA ASN A 11 -17.75 -5.37 13.11
C ASN A 11 -19.05 -5.18 13.91
N LYS A 12 -20.14 -4.79 13.24
CA LYS A 12 -21.44 -4.49 13.85
C LYS A 12 -21.95 -5.62 14.76
N GLU A 13 -22.09 -6.83 14.25
CA GLU A 13 -22.60 -7.97 15.03
C GLU A 13 -21.72 -8.29 16.23
N LYS A 14 -20.41 -8.06 16.11
CA LYS A 14 -19.45 -8.31 17.18
C LYS A 14 -19.63 -7.29 18.30
N PHE A 15 -19.57 -5.99 18.02
CA PHE A 15 -19.62 -4.97 19.07
C PHE A 15 -20.98 -4.87 19.76
N LEU A 16 -22.08 -5.20 19.09
CA LEU A 16 -23.42 -5.16 19.70
C LEU A 16 -23.48 -5.99 20.99
N THR A 17 -22.79 -7.14 21.06
CA THR A 17 -22.71 -8.00 22.25
C THR A 17 -22.16 -7.28 23.49
N LEU A 18 -21.32 -6.24 23.33
CA LEU A 18 -20.80 -5.47 24.47
C LEU A 18 -21.86 -4.55 25.13
N PHE A 19 -22.94 -4.21 24.41
CA PHE A 19 -23.91 -3.20 24.83
C PHE A 19 -25.29 -3.78 25.19
N GLU A 20 -25.50 -5.08 24.97
CA GLU A 20 -26.80 -5.78 24.87
C GLU A 20 -27.76 -5.60 26.06
N LEU A 21 -27.32 -5.12 27.23
CA LEU A 21 -28.16 -5.04 28.44
C LEU A 21 -28.45 -3.63 28.98
N LYS A 22 -27.69 -2.60 28.58
CA LYS A 22 -27.81 -1.25 29.21
C LYS A 22 -27.87 -0.09 28.23
N TYR A 23 -27.29 -0.25 27.05
CA TYR A 23 -27.02 0.88 26.15
C TYR A 23 -27.67 0.75 24.77
N LEU A 24 -28.23 -0.41 24.43
CA LEU A 24 -29.00 -0.66 23.20
C LEU A 24 -30.51 -0.76 23.47
N PRO A 25 -31.36 -0.41 22.49
CA PRO A 25 -32.79 -0.69 22.54
C PRO A 25 -33.05 -2.20 22.53
N SER A 26 -34.16 -2.64 23.15
CA SER A 26 -34.48 -4.07 23.20
C SER A 26 -34.65 -4.63 21.79
N ILE A 27 -34.31 -5.91 21.60
CA ILE A 27 -34.41 -6.61 20.32
C ILE A 27 -35.85 -6.52 19.76
N GLU A 28 -36.85 -6.58 20.64
CA GLU A 28 -38.27 -6.44 20.28
C GLU A 28 -38.58 -5.06 19.68
N THR A 29 -37.99 -3.98 20.22
CA THR A 29 -38.18 -2.60 19.70
C THR A 29 -37.42 -2.32 18.40
N CYS A 30 -36.36 -3.10 18.10
CA CYS A 30 -35.57 -2.94 16.87
C CYS A 30 -36.07 -3.76 15.68
N SER A 31 -37.04 -4.66 15.89
CA SER A 31 -37.56 -5.60 14.88
C SER A 31 -38.34 -4.95 13.74
N THR A 32 -38.77 -3.70 13.91
CA THR A 32 -39.67 -2.98 13.03
C THR A 32 -39.04 -1.64 12.63
N ASN A 33 -38.84 -1.42 11.32
CA ASN A 33 -38.16 -0.23 10.80
C ASN A 33 -38.80 1.08 11.26
N GLU A 34 -40.11 1.10 11.52
CA GLU A 34 -40.85 2.28 11.99
C GLU A 34 -40.42 2.72 13.40
N HIS A 35 -40.21 1.78 14.32
CA HIS A 35 -39.76 2.09 15.69
C HIS A 35 -38.31 2.59 15.72
N LEU A 36 -37.43 2.05 14.85
CA LEU A 36 -36.06 2.56 14.70
C LEU A 36 -36.04 3.98 14.12
N ILE A 37 -36.92 4.30 13.16
CA ILE A 37 -37.06 5.67 12.63
C ILE A 37 -37.51 6.63 13.75
N LEU A 38 -38.48 6.21 14.57
CA LEU A 38 -38.97 7.00 15.71
C LEU A 38 -37.89 7.22 16.76
N LEU A 39 -37.12 6.18 17.11
CA LEU A 39 -36.00 6.29 18.06
C LEU A 39 -34.89 7.20 17.54
N ARG A 40 -34.62 7.20 16.22
CA ARG A 40 -33.70 8.19 15.61
C ARG A 40 -34.21 9.62 15.76
N HIS A 41 -35.53 9.85 15.64
CA HIS A 41 -36.13 11.16 15.89
C HIS A 41 -36.02 11.57 17.39
N LEU A 42 -35.93 10.59 18.29
CA LEU A 42 -35.66 10.77 19.72
C LEU A 42 -34.16 10.88 20.07
N ARG A 43 -33.30 11.16 19.08
CA ARG A 43 -31.85 11.41 19.24
C ARG A 43 -31.06 10.22 19.79
N LEU A 44 -31.22 9.03 19.21
CA LEU A 44 -30.23 7.96 19.40
C LEU A 44 -28.83 8.46 19.04
N ARG A 45 -27.84 8.17 19.90
CA ARG A 45 -26.46 8.58 19.70
C ARG A 45 -25.71 7.59 18.81
N GLN A 46 -24.70 8.07 18.11
CA GLN A 46 -23.79 7.21 17.37
C GLN A 46 -22.76 6.62 18.33
N TYR A 47 -22.24 5.43 18.05
CA TYR A 47 -21.37 4.74 19.01
C TYR A 47 -20.04 5.47 19.29
N TYR A 48 -19.57 6.34 18.38
CA TYR A 48 -18.43 7.22 18.60
C TYR A 48 -18.73 8.46 19.47
N ASP A 49 -20.00 8.74 19.78
CA ASP A 49 -20.42 9.75 20.77
C ASP A 49 -20.37 9.23 22.22
N ILE A 50 -19.68 8.10 22.42
CA ILE A 50 -19.48 7.48 23.72
C ILE A 50 -18.69 8.41 24.64
N LYS A 51 -19.17 8.56 25.88
CA LYS A 51 -18.50 9.36 26.92
C LYS A 51 -17.59 8.50 27.80
N CYS A 52 -16.64 9.15 28.47
CA CYS A 52 -15.68 8.51 29.38
C CYS A 52 -16.35 7.57 30.40
N ASP A 53 -17.38 8.02 31.12
CA ASP A 53 -18.11 7.20 32.10
C ASP A 53 -18.79 5.97 31.47
N GLU A 54 -19.25 6.08 30.22
CA GLU A 54 -19.96 5.00 29.51
C GLU A 54 -18.98 3.94 29.01
N LEU A 55 -17.81 4.36 28.52
CA LEU A 55 -16.75 3.43 28.13
C LEU A 55 -16.20 2.67 29.34
N ILE A 56 -16.01 3.35 30.48
CA ILE A 56 -15.59 2.68 31.71
C ILE A 56 -16.64 1.66 32.18
N ASP A 57 -17.93 2.00 32.13
CA ASP A 57 -19.00 1.08 32.51
C ASP A 57 -19.04 -0.16 31.59
N ILE A 58 -18.88 0.02 30.27
CA ILE A 58 -18.77 -1.10 29.32
C ILE A 58 -17.56 -1.99 29.63
N CYS A 59 -16.39 -1.39 29.92
CA CYS A 59 -15.20 -2.13 30.34
C CYS A 59 -15.48 -2.98 31.59
N GLU A 60 -16.02 -2.39 32.64
CA GLU A 60 -16.29 -3.10 33.90
C GLU A 60 -17.32 -4.23 33.73
N LEU A 61 -18.40 -3.97 32.99
CA LEU A 61 -19.44 -4.97 32.71
C LEU A 61 -18.86 -6.14 31.91
N THR A 62 -18.09 -5.86 30.86
CA THR A 62 -17.50 -6.89 30.01
C THR A 62 -16.45 -7.71 30.75
N ILE A 63 -15.60 -7.07 31.55
CA ILE A 63 -14.61 -7.77 32.38
C ILE A 63 -15.31 -8.67 33.40
N LYS A 64 -16.37 -8.18 34.05
CA LYS A 64 -17.16 -8.97 34.99
C LYS A 64 -17.85 -10.16 34.31
N GLU A 65 -18.43 -9.96 33.12
CA GLU A 65 -19.08 -11.05 32.38
C GLU A 65 -18.07 -12.09 31.88
N SER A 66 -16.91 -11.66 31.39
CA SER A 66 -15.88 -12.58 30.91
C SER A 66 -15.33 -13.46 32.03
N THR A 67 -15.22 -12.93 33.26
CA THR A 67 -14.75 -13.68 34.44
C THR A 67 -15.80 -14.66 34.96
N THR A 68 -17.10 -14.34 34.88
CA THR A 68 -18.18 -15.23 35.30
C THR A 68 -18.51 -16.31 34.27
N THR A 69 -18.49 -15.98 32.98
CA THR A 69 -18.86 -16.90 31.89
C THR A 69 -17.66 -17.68 31.32
N GLY A 70 -16.43 -17.24 31.60
CA GLY A 70 -15.21 -17.81 31.02
C GLY A 70 -15.02 -17.49 29.53
N LYS A 71 -15.87 -16.64 28.93
CA LYS A 71 -15.81 -16.27 27.50
C LYS A 71 -14.68 -15.29 27.22
N ARG A 72 -13.47 -15.81 26.96
CA ARG A 72 -12.29 -15.01 26.59
C ARG A 72 -12.48 -14.15 25.34
N SER A 73 -13.33 -14.58 24.40
CA SER A 73 -13.64 -13.85 23.17
C SER A 73 -14.23 -12.45 23.44
N LEU A 74 -14.98 -12.27 24.53
CA LEU A 74 -15.52 -10.96 24.92
C LEU A 74 -14.42 -9.95 25.27
N MET A 75 -13.32 -10.42 25.86
CA MET A 75 -12.20 -9.54 26.23
C MET A 75 -11.35 -9.13 25.02
N PHE A 76 -11.18 -10.01 24.03
CA PHE A 76 -10.59 -9.63 22.74
C PHE A 76 -11.44 -8.57 22.03
N LEU A 77 -12.77 -8.79 22.02
CA LEU A 77 -13.72 -7.85 21.45
C LEU A 77 -13.70 -6.49 22.16
N LEU A 78 -13.58 -6.49 23.50
CA LEU A 78 -13.41 -5.26 24.28
C LEU A 78 -12.15 -4.50 23.87
N ALA A 79 -11.03 -5.20 23.66
CA ALA A 79 -9.78 -4.57 23.26
C ALA A 79 -9.86 -3.94 21.86
N ASP A 80 -10.44 -4.65 20.90
CA ASP A 80 -10.71 -4.14 19.54
C ASP A 80 -11.62 -2.89 19.59
N PHE A 81 -12.64 -2.93 20.46
CA PHE A 81 -13.58 -1.82 20.64
C PHE A 81 -12.91 -0.57 21.23
N ILE A 82 -12.08 -0.74 22.26
CA ILE A 82 -11.31 0.37 22.85
C ILE A 82 -10.39 1.00 21.79
N ILE A 83 -9.70 0.18 20.97
CA ILE A 83 -8.85 0.69 19.89
C ILE A 83 -9.66 1.46 18.84
N ASP A 84 -10.81 0.92 18.39
CA ASP A 84 -11.66 1.57 17.40
C ASP A 84 -12.15 2.95 17.89
N ILE A 85 -12.65 3.03 19.13
CA ILE A 85 -13.10 4.31 19.70
C ILE A 85 -11.94 5.30 19.80
N LEU A 86 -10.82 4.89 20.40
CA LEU A 86 -9.71 5.81 20.64
C LEU A 86 -9.03 6.26 19.34
N ASN A 87 -9.11 5.47 18.26
CA ASN A 87 -8.73 5.90 16.92
C ASN A 87 -9.65 6.98 16.35
N GLN A 88 -10.97 6.82 16.53
CA GLN A 88 -11.96 7.75 16.00
C GLN A 88 -12.04 9.05 16.83
N SER A 89 -11.86 8.96 18.15
CA SER A 89 -11.92 10.08 19.09
C SER A 89 -10.73 10.12 20.07
N PRO A 90 -9.50 10.45 19.62
CA PRO A 90 -8.31 10.47 20.47
C PRO A 90 -8.41 11.36 21.71
N LYS A 91 -9.21 12.44 21.64
CA LYS A 91 -9.43 13.39 22.74
C LYS A 91 -10.12 12.76 23.96
N LEU A 92 -10.87 11.68 23.77
CA LEU A 92 -11.61 10.98 24.83
C LEU A 92 -10.66 10.45 25.93
N VAL A 93 -9.41 10.13 25.59
CA VAL A 93 -8.39 9.63 26.53
C VAL A 93 -8.13 10.60 27.69
N ASP A 94 -8.21 11.90 27.43
CA ASP A 94 -7.96 12.95 28.43
C ASP A 94 -9.21 13.30 29.26
N ASP A 95 -10.37 12.74 28.93
CA ASP A 95 -11.62 13.02 29.65
C ASP A 95 -11.60 12.45 31.08
N TYR A 96 -12.22 13.20 31.99
CA TYR A 96 -12.32 12.84 33.40
C TYR A 96 -13.68 12.22 33.71
N SER A 97 -13.67 11.00 34.24
CA SER A 97 -14.87 10.33 34.74
C SER A 97 -15.29 10.95 36.07
N GLN A 98 -16.50 11.51 36.11
CA GLN A 98 -17.06 12.05 37.36
C GLN A 98 -17.46 10.93 38.31
N THR A 99 -17.93 9.80 37.78
CA THR A 99 -18.42 8.67 38.58
C THR A 99 -17.28 7.92 39.28
N LYS A 100 -16.16 7.71 38.57
CA LYS A 100 -14.99 6.98 39.09
C LYS A 100 -13.89 7.88 39.63
N ARG A 101 -14.00 9.20 39.43
CA ARG A 101 -13.01 10.20 39.84
C ARG A 101 -11.60 9.87 39.34
N ILE A 102 -11.50 9.51 38.07
CA ILE A 102 -10.26 9.13 37.39
C ILE A 102 -10.32 9.56 35.92
N SER A 103 -9.17 9.92 35.33
CA SER A 103 -9.12 10.13 33.88
C SER A 103 -9.23 8.80 33.12
N LEU A 104 -9.78 8.82 31.90
CA LEU A 104 -9.87 7.61 31.08
C LEU A 104 -8.50 6.99 30.86
N LYS A 105 -7.47 7.81 30.56
CA LYS A 105 -6.09 7.35 30.42
C LYS A 105 -5.61 6.56 31.64
N GLN A 106 -5.80 7.10 32.84
CA GLN A 106 -5.39 6.43 34.06
C GLN A 106 -6.16 5.13 34.28
N TYR A 107 -7.46 5.11 34.02
CA TYR A 107 -8.30 3.91 34.14
C TYR A 107 -7.86 2.79 33.19
N LEU A 108 -7.63 3.11 31.91
CA LEU A 108 -7.18 2.13 30.91
C LEU A 108 -5.79 1.59 31.23
N ASN A 109 -4.91 2.39 31.85
CA ASN A 109 -3.56 1.96 32.22
C ASN A 109 -3.50 1.04 33.45
N ILE A 110 -4.52 1.04 34.32
CA ILE A 110 -4.59 0.15 35.50
C ILE A 110 -5.49 -1.07 35.26
N THR A 111 -6.27 -1.08 34.19
CA THR A 111 -7.23 -2.13 33.87
C THR A 111 -6.58 -3.22 33.00
N GLN A 112 -6.89 -4.50 33.25
CA GLN A 112 -6.34 -5.65 32.53
C GLN A 112 -7.16 -5.99 31.28
N TRP A 113 -7.00 -5.20 30.21
CA TRP A 113 -7.73 -5.41 28.95
C TRP A 113 -6.82 -5.72 27.75
N MET A 114 -5.49 -5.67 27.93
CA MET A 114 -4.55 -5.90 26.83
C MET A 114 -4.28 -7.40 26.64
N PRO A 115 -4.59 -7.99 25.47
CA PRO A 115 -4.36 -9.39 25.22
C PRO A 115 -2.86 -9.68 25.00
N VAL A 116 -2.40 -10.76 25.60
CA VAL A 116 -1.04 -11.26 25.47
C VAL A 116 -0.94 -12.17 24.24
N MET A 117 0.14 -12.01 23.48
CA MET A 117 0.51 -12.93 22.41
C MET A 117 1.03 -14.25 23.00
N LEU A 118 0.13 -15.23 23.14
CA LEU A 118 0.42 -16.53 23.76
C LEU A 118 1.28 -17.43 22.87
N GLU A 119 1.10 -17.32 21.56
CA GLU A 119 1.84 -18.07 20.54
C GLU A 119 3.08 -17.30 20.07
N ARG A 120 4.10 -18.03 19.65
CA ARG A 120 5.35 -17.45 19.15
C ARG A 120 5.16 -16.87 17.74
N PRO A 121 5.83 -15.76 17.38
CA PRO A 121 5.87 -15.29 16.00
C PRO A 121 6.50 -16.31 15.04
N HIS A 122 6.17 -16.22 13.75
CA HIS A 122 6.88 -16.96 12.70
C HIS A 122 8.37 -16.56 12.68
N SER A 123 9.26 -17.54 12.49
CA SER A 123 10.72 -17.38 12.55
C SER A 123 11.28 -16.99 13.93
N TYR A 124 10.52 -17.20 15.00
CA TYR A 124 11.06 -17.19 16.36
C TYR A 124 11.48 -18.62 16.74
N PRO A 125 12.72 -18.85 17.24
CA PRO A 125 13.19 -20.19 17.53
C PRO A 125 12.29 -20.92 18.53
N SER A 126 11.97 -22.18 18.23
CA SER A 126 11.13 -23.04 19.05
C SER A 126 11.78 -23.38 20.40
N THR A 127 13.10 -23.50 20.40
CA THR A 127 13.94 -23.75 21.59
C THR A 127 14.11 -22.53 22.49
N LEU A 128 13.95 -21.31 21.95
CA LEU A 128 14.01 -20.08 22.73
C LEU A 128 12.71 -19.86 23.50
N THR A 129 12.83 -19.53 24.78
CA THR A 129 11.66 -19.28 25.64
C THR A 129 10.80 -18.14 25.10
N TRP A 130 9.48 -18.29 25.26
CA TRP A 130 8.50 -17.27 24.91
C TRP A 130 7.64 -16.96 26.14
N GLN A 131 7.70 -15.73 26.61
CA GLN A 131 7.08 -15.33 27.88
C GLN A 131 5.55 -15.52 27.85
N GLY A 132 4.91 -15.30 26.70
CA GLY A 132 3.47 -15.49 26.54
C GLY A 132 3.01 -16.94 26.70
N SER A 133 3.85 -17.92 26.34
CA SER A 133 3.51 -19.34 26.52
C SER A 133 3.68 -19.80 27.98
N ILE A 134 4.60 -19.17 28.71
CA ILE A 134 4.89 -19.48 30.11
C ILE A 134 3.77 -18.97 31.02
N ASP A 135 3.26 -17.76 30.76
CA ASP A 135 2.20 -17.12 31.56
C ASP A 135 0.81 -17.23 30.91
N SER A 136 0.45 -18.44 30.46
CA SER A 136 -0.86 -18.73 29.84
C SER A 136 -2.06 -18.54 30.78
N ARG A 137 -1.80 -18.31 32.07
CA ARG A 137 -2.82 -18.03 33.10
C ARG A 137 -3.28 -16.57 33.08
N ARG A 138 -2.49 -15.65 32.52
CA ARG A 138 -2.82 -14.22 32.40
C ARG A 138 -2.95 -13.81 30.92
N PRO A 139 -4.02 -14.23 30.22
CA PRO A 139 -4.21 -13.89 28.80
C PRO A 139 -4.47 -12.40 28.56
N PHE A 140 -4.86 -11.64 29.60
CA PHE A 140 -5.05 -10.20 29.57
C PHE A 140 -4.27 -9.54 30.71
N VAL A 141 -3.60 -8.44 30.40
CA VAL A 141 -2.75 -7.70 31.33
C VAL A 141 -2.97 -6.19 31.19
N THR A 142 -2.38 -5.42 32.09
CA THR A 142 -2.40 -3.95 31.96
C THR A 142 -1.44 -3.51 30.85
N PRO A 143 -1.69 -2.37 30.17
CA PRO A 143 -0.77 -1.84 29.16
C PRO A 143 0.69 -1.72 29.64
N ARG A 144 0.89 -1.39 30.92
CA ARG A 144 2.21 -1.23 31.54
C ARG A 144 3.01 -2.52 31.72
N GLU A 145 2.35 -3.68 31.63
CA GLU A 145 2.99 -4.99 31.78
C GLU A 145 3.47 -5.56 30.43
N VAL A 146 2.98 -5.02 29.31
CA VAL A 146 3.13 -5.61 27.97
C VAL A 146 3.85 -4.66 27.00
N CYS A 147 4.73 -5.22 26.17
CA CYS A 147 5.43 -4.50 25.11
C CYS A 147 4.62 -4.55 23.80
N ASP A 148 4.85 -3.57 22.93
CA ASP A 148 4.25 -3.54 21.60
C ASP A 148 4.67 -4.76 20.74
N LYS A 149 3.77 -5.19 19.84
CA LYS A 149 3.95 -6.35 18.96
C LYS A 149 5.19 -6.22 18.07
N SER A 150 5.55 -4.99 17.64
CA SER A 150 6.75 -4.74 16.83
C SER A 150 8.06 -5.15 17.53
N HIS A 151 8.07 -5.12 18.86
CA HIS A 151 9.24 -5.48 19.67
C HIS A 151 9.31 -6.98 20.03
N ALA A 152 8.43 -7.83 19.47
CA ALA A 152 8.36 -9.25 19.79
C ALA A 152 9.73 -9.97 19.75
N PHE A 153 10.52 -9.67 18.72
CA PHE A 153 11.86 -10.25 18.53
C PHE A 153 12.93 -9.66 19.45
N LEU A 154 12.70 -8.51 20.07
CA LEU A 154 13.65 -7.85 20.97
C LEU A 154 13.47 -8.24 22.43
N VAL A 155 12.26 -8.66 22.84
CA VAL A 155 11.95 -8.92 24.26
C VAL A 155 11.11 -10.17 24.52
N GLY A 156 10.79 -10.96 23.49
CA GLY A 156 9.85 -12.08 23.61
C GLY A 156 10.21 -13.17 24.63
N ALA A 157 11.49 -13.32 24.99
CA ALA A 157 11.92 -14.25 26.02
C ALA A 157 11.91 -13.64 27.43
N THR A 158 11.77 -12.32 27.56
CA THR A 158 11.96 -11.58 28.83
C THR A 158 10.75 -10.74 29.25
N ALA A 159 9.86 -10.39 28.33
CA ALA A 159 8.67 -9.59 28.58
C ALA A 159 7.48 -10.11 27.78
N LEU A 160 6.27 -9.81 28.28
CA LEU A 160 5.02 -10.07 27.57
C LEU A 160 4.90 -9.13 26.38
N VAL A 161 4.32 -9.63 25.29
CA VAL A 161 4.11 -8.89 24.04
C VAL A 161 2.63 -8.90 23.69
N SER A 162 2.11 -7.77 23.20
CA SER A 162 0.70 -7.64 22.83
C SER A 162 0.40 -8.45 21.58
N SER A 163 -0.79 -9.05 21.49
CA SER A 163 -1.26 -9.69 20.25
C SER A 163 -1.91 -8.70 19.26
N LEU A 164 -2.21 -7.47 19.70
CA LEU A 164 -2.90 -6.46 18.90
C LEU A 164 -1.94 -5.75 17.94
N ASP A 165 -2.49 -5.37 16.79
CA ASP A 165 -1.84 -4.46 15.84
C ASP A 165 -2.23 -3.02 16.20
N LEU A 166 -1.38 -2.38 17.00
CA LEU A 166 -1.62 -1.01 17.46
C LEU A 166 -1.24 0.01 16.36
N PRO A 167 -2.10 1.01 16.08
CA PRO A 167 -1.76 2.12 15.19
C PRO A 167 -0.56 2.94 15.70
N GLU A 168 0.17 3.60 14.80
CA GLU A 168 1.35 4.43 15.17
C GLU A 168 1.04 5.52 16.21
N SER A 169 -0.21 6.03 16.26
CA SER A 169 -0.68 7.01 17.25
C SER A 169 -0.69 6.48 18.70
N PHE A 170 -0.68 5.16 18.88
CA PHE A 170 -0.65 4.49 20.19
C PHE A 170 0.76 4.21 20.67
N VAL A 171 1.73 4.11 19.76
CA VAL A 171 3.09 3.66 20.07
C VAL A 171 4.00 4.87 20.30
N SER A 172 4.43 5.06 21.55
CA SER A 172 5.65 5.83 21.84
C SER A 172 6.81 4.84 21.86
N GLY A 173 7.67 4.88 20.85
CA GLY A 173 8.80 3.97 20.77
C GLY A 173 9.92 4.45 19.85
N ILE A 174 11.05 4.83 20.47
CA ILE A 174 12.40 4.87 19.89
C ILE A 174 12.57 5.81 18.68
N ARG A 175 12.16 7.08 18.81
CA ARG A 175 12.72 8.15 17.98
C ARG A 175 13.12 9.35 18.84
N SER A 176 14.44 9.59 18.86
CA SER A 176 15.10 10.82 19.29
C SER A 176 15.01 11.17 20.78
N SER A 177 16.06 10.83 21.52
CA SER A 177 16.42 11.51 22.78
C SER A 177 16.94 12.95 22.58
N ASN A 178 16.81 13.53 21.38
CA ASN A 178 17.34 14.86 21.05
C ASN A 178 16.27 15.91 20.71
N SER A 179 14.99 15.70 21.04
CA SER A 179 13.99 16.78 20.99
C SER A 179 13.51 17.13 22.40
N SER A 180 14.23 18.03 23.06
CA SER A 180 13.83 18.71 24.29
C SER A 180 12.75 19.77 24.04
N SER A 181 11.67 19.42 23.32
CA SER A 181 10.48 20.25 23.17
C SER A 181 9.40 19.48 22.39
N SER A 182 8.37 19.04 23.11
CA SER A 182 7.03 18.56 22.69
C SER A 182 6.75 17.18 23.27
N SER A 183 5.87 17.14 24.27
CA SER A 183 5.38 15.90 24.87
C SER A 183 4.59 15.09 23.84
N ASN A 184 5.26 14.19 23.11
CA ASN A 184 4.57 13.15 22.33
C ASN A 184 3.89 12.20 23.33
N ARG A 185 2.69 12.57 23.80
CA ARG A 185 1.90 11.74 24.71
C ARG A 185 1.31 10.60 23.89
N SER A 186 1.80 9.38 24.09
CA SER A 186 1.08 8.18 23.65
C SER A 186 -0.31 8.16 24.30
N LEU A 187 -1.30 7.67 23.55
CA LEU A 187 -2.67 7.50 24.06
C LEU A 187 -2.70 6.49 25.23
N ILE A 188 -1.82 5.50 25.22
CA ILE A 188 -1.67 4.46 26.25
C ILE A 188 -0.21 4.37 26.71
N ASP A 189 0.01 4.09 27.99
CA ASP A 189 1.37 3.93 28.54
C ASP A 189 1.77 2.44 28.49
N MET A 190 2.29 2.00 27.35
CA MET A 190 2.81 0.63 27.18
C MET A 190 4.18 0.45 27.87
N ARG A 191 4.59 -0.80 28.11
CA ARG A 191 5.92 -1.09 28.66
C ARG A 191 7.01 -0.72 27.65
N GLU A 192 7.90 0.18 28.06
CA GLU A 192 9.07 0.56 27.25
C GLU A 192 10.15 -0.54 27.22
N VAL A 193 10.77 -0.70 26.06
CA VAL A 193 11.93 -1.58 25.88
C VAL A 193 13.19 -0.85 26.33
N LYS A 194 13.63 -1.15 27.55
CA LYS A 194 14.82 -0.58 28.17
C LYS A 194 16.06 -1.46 27.94
N LEU A 195 17.24 -0.86 28.14
CA LEU A 195 18.53 -1.54 27.96
C LEU A 195 18.62 -2.86 28.76
N ASP A 196 18.11 -2.88 30.00
CA ASP A 196 18.15 -4.08 30.84
C ASP A 196 17.37 -5.26 30.22
N LEU A 197 16.25 -5.00 29.52
CA LEU A 197 15.49 -6.02 28.81
C LEU A 197 16.21 -6.53 27.58
N LEU A 198 16.85 -5.65 26.81
CA LEU A 198 17.63 -6.03 25.63
C LEU A 198 18.80 -6.94 26.01
N ILE A 199 19.52 -6.61 27.08
CA ILE A 199 20.65 -7.42 27.56
C ILE A 199 20.17 -8.75 28.14
N LYS A 200 19.06 -8.77 28.89
CA LYS A 200 18.44 -10.02 29.35
C LYS A 200 17.99 -10.90 28.17
N GLN A 201 17.43 -10.30 27.10
CA GLN A 201 17.03 -11.05 25.91
C GLN A 201 18.25 -11.67 25.24
N LEU A 202 19.32 -10.89 25.06
CA LEU A 202 20.57 -11.39 24.50
C LEU A 202 21.14 -12.52 25.33
N LYS A 203 21.09 -12.42 26.66
CA LYS A 203 21.48 -13.51 27.56
C LYS A 203 20.62 -14.76 27.38
N CYS A 204 19.30 -14.63 27.28
CA CYS A 204 18.41 -15.76 27.00
C CYS A 204 18.76 -16.44 25.67
N ILE A 205 19.04 -15.66 24.63
CA ILE A 205 19.47 -16.16 23.32
C ILE A 205 20.75 -16.98 23.43
N VAL A 206 21.79 -16.42 24.07
CA VAL A 206 23.08 -17.10 24.28
C VAL A 206 22.88 -18.41 25.05
N LEU A 207 22.19 -18.36 26.19
CA LEU A 207 22.00 -19.52 27.05
C LEU A 207 21.17 -20.62 26.38
N CYS A 208 20.11 -20.26 25.65
CA CYS A 208 19.29 -21.24 24.94
C CYS A 208 20.05 -21.88 23.79
N TYR A 209 20.76 -21.09 22.97
CA TYR A 209 21.52 -21.61 21.84
C TYR A 209 22.63 -22.57 22.27
N LEU A 210 23.36 -22.22 23.35
CA LEU A 210 24.43 -23.08 23.90
C LEU A 210 23.90 -24.37 24.54
N LYS A 211 22.64 -24.39 24.96
CA LYS A 211 21.98 -25.60 25.50
C LYS A 211 21.37 -26.50 24.42
N CYS A 212 21.18 -25.98 23.20
CA CYS A 212 20.61 -26.75 22.10
C CYS A 212 21.52 -27.91 21.68
N SER A 213 20.93 -29.01 21.28
CA SER A 213 21.65 -30.11 20.62
C SER A 213 22.23 -29.66 19.28
N LEU A 214 23.23 -30.37 18.77
CA LEU A 214 23.85 -30.08 17.46
C LEU A 214 22.84 -30.11 16.31
N HIS A 215 21.76 -30.90 16.42
CA HIS A 215 20.70 -30.97 15.41
C HIS A 215 19.80 -29.72 15.45
N GLU A 216 19.40 -29.29 16.65
CA GLU A 216 18.59 -28.08 16.85
C GLU A 216 19.37 -26.83 16.42
N GLN A 217 20.66 -26.75 16.77
CA GLN A 217 21.53 -25.67 16.30
C GLN A 217 21.53 -25.59 14.78
N LYS A 218 21.79 -26.69 14.06
CA LYS A 218 21.78 -26.71 12.58
C LYS A 218 20.44 -26.26 11.98
N SER A 219 19.32 -26.59 12.61
CA SER A 219 17.99 -26.24 12.11
C SER A 219 17.62 -24.79 12.35
N GLU A 220 17.96 -24.23 13.52
CA GLU A 220 17.49 -22.90 13.97
C GLU A 220 18.58 -21.82 13.95
N THR A 221 19.80 -22.14 13.47
CA THR A 221 20.96 -21.21 13.40
C THR A 221 20.57 -19.87 12.79
N PHE A 222 19.81 -19.89 11.69
CA PHE A 222 19.42 -18.68 10.97
C PHE A 222 18.46 -17.79 11.78
N ASP A 223 17.48 -18.40 12.46
CA ASP A 223 16.50 -17.67 13.28
C ASP A 223 17.19 -17.00 14.48
N TYR A 224 18.14 -17.70 15.10
CA TYR A 224 18.99 -17.17 16.17
C TYR A 224 19.87 -16.02 15.69
N LEU A 225 20.54 -16.18 14.54
CA LEU A 225 21.34 -15.10 13.95
C LEU A 225 20.49 -13.86 13.66
N ASN A 226 19.27 -14.03 13.14
CA ASN A 226 18.36 -12.93 12.86
C ASN A 226 17.95 -12.17 14.14
N LEU A 227 17.68 -12.88 15.23
CA LEU A 227 17.45 -12.29 16.55
C LEU A 227 18.66 -11.49 17.05
N CYS A 228 19.86 -12.06 16.94
CA CYS A 228 21.11 -11.37 17.31
C CYS A 228 21.29 -10.07 16.52
N LYS A 229 21.08 -10.10 15.19
CA LYS A 229 21.18 -8.90 14.34
C LYS A 229 20.22 -7.79 14.79
N ARG A 230 18.96 -8.11 15.11
CA ARG A 230 17.98 -7.14 15.60
C ARG A 230 18.40 -6.53 16.95
N LEU A 231 18.98 -7.32 17.83
CA LEU A 231 19.50 -6.83 19.11
C LEU A 231 20.75 -5.97 18.94
N TYR A 232 21.70 -6.37 18.09
CA TYR A 232 22.89 -5.56 17.81
C TYR A 232 22.52 -4.23 17.16
N ASP A 233 21.54 -4.23 16.25
CA ASP A 233 20.99 -3.02 15.67
C ASP A 233 20.42 -2.10 16.77
N ALA A 234 19.52 -2.62 17.62
CA ALA A 234 18.94 -1.86 18.73
C ALA A 234 19.99 -1.32 19.72
N LEU A 235 21.00 -2.12 20.07
CA LEU A 235 22.09 -1.70 20.96
C LEU A 235 23.02 -0.67 20.32
N SER A 236 23.21 -0.72 18.99
CA SER A 236 24.07 0.22 18.27
C SER A 236 23.54 1.66 18.28
N TYR A 237 22.23 1.85 18.44
CA TYR A 237 21.61 3.17 18.57
C TYR A 237 21.72 3.78 19.97
N ILE A 238 22.20 3.03 20.97
CA ILE A 238 22.36 3.53 22.34
C ILE A 238 23.68 4.30 22.44
N ASN A 239 23.58 5.60 22.73
CA ASN A 239 24.70 6.55 22.64
C ASN A 239 25.89 6.27 23.59
N ASN A 240 25.76 5.39 24.59
CA ASN A 240 26.81 5.18 25.60
C ASN A 240 27.19 3.69 25.77
N PRO A 241 28.38 3.26 25.30
CA PRO A 241 28.82 1.87 25.40
C PRO A 241 29.12 1.44 26.85
N ASN A 242 29.46 2.37 27.75
CA ASN A 242 29.76 2.05 29.14
C ASN A 242 28.52 1.56 29.90
N ASP A 243 27.34 2.08 29.55
CA ASP A 243 26.07 1.66 30.15
C ASP A 243 25.72 0.24 29.71
N ILE A 244 25.96 -0.09 28.43
CA ILE A 244 25.81 -1.44 27.88
C ILE A 244 26.74 -2.40 28.63
N LEU A 245 28.03 -2.08 28.73
CA LEU A 245 29.02 -2.91 29.44
C LEU A 245 28.71 -3.06 30.94
N LYS A 246 28.09 -2.04 31.57
CA LYS A 246 27.65 -2.13 32.97
C LYS A 246 26.47 -3.10 33.11
N GLU A 247 25.45 -2.99 32.26
CA GLU A 247 24.30 -3.90 32.28
C GLU A 247 24.69 -5.34 31.91
N MET A 248 25.61 -5.53 30.97
CA MET A 248 26.16 -6.85 30.65
C MET A 248 26.88 -7.48 31.85
N ARG A 249 27.62 -6.69 32.64
CA ARG A 249 28.24 -7.17 33.89
C ARG A 249 27.19 -7.53 34.95
N ILE A 250 26.14 -6.72 35.11
CA ILE A 250 25.02 -7.00 36.02
C ILE A 250 24.32 -8.32 35.61
N CYS A 251 24.15 -8.53 34.31
CA CYS A 251 23.56 -9.74 33.78
C CYS A 251 24.54 -10.90 33.67
N ASP A 252 25.82 -10.78 34.05
CA ASP A 252 26.83 -11.85 33.87
C ASP A 252 26.86 -12.41 32.43
N LEU A 253 26.87 -11.50 31.44
CA LEU A 253 26.91 -11.81 30.02
C LEU A 253 28.30 -11.53 29.47
N VAL A 254 29.11 -12.58 29.34
CA VAL A 254 30.52 -12.50 28.90
C VAL A 254 30.67 -12.82 27.41
N GLU A 255 30.10 -13.94 26.96
CA GLU A 255 30.11 -14.38 25.56
C GLU A 255 28.79 -14.00 24.91
N TRP A 256 28.83 -13.08 23.94
CA TRP A 256 27.62 -12.46 23.39
C TRP A 256 27.71 -12.14 21.91
N ILE A 257 28.91 -12.20 21.32
CA ILE A 257 29.13 -11.93 19.91
C ILE A 257 28.95 -13.22 19.14
N TRP A 258 27.99 -13.25 18.23
CA TRP A 258 27.75 -14.41 17.39
C TRP A 258 28.96 -14.72 16.52
N ASN A 259 29.39 -15.99 16.52
CA ASN A 259 30.64 -16.42 15.90
C ASN A 259 30.47 -17.49 14.80
N GLY A 260 29.23 -17.84 14.47
CA GLY A 260 28.90 -18.86 13.48
C GLY A 260 29.05 -20.28 14.03
N SER A 261 30.23 -20.89 13.86
CA SER A 261 30.43 -22.33 14.04
C SER A 261 30.43 -22.82 15.49
N ASN A 262 30.67 -21.92 16.47
CA ASN A 262 30.87 -22.27 17.89
C ASN A 262 29.88 -21.54 18.81
N GLY A 263 28.81 -20.97 18.26
CA GLY A 263 27.83 -20.17 19.01
C GLY A 263 28.27 -18.73 19.26
N PHE A 264 28.81 -18.45 20.44
CA PHE A 264 29.08 -17.08 20.91
C PHE A 264 30.51 -16.93 21.44
N SER A 265 31.06 -15.73 21.30
CA SER A 265 32.39 -15.35 21.78
C SER A 265 32.34 -14.07 22.60
N SER A 266 33.32 -13.92 23.48
CA SER A 266 33.62 -12.66 24.16
C SER A 266 34.38 -11.70 23.24
N SER A 267 34.42 -10.42 23.63
CA SER A 267 35.14 -9.36 22.89
C SER A 267 36.66 -9.60 22.78
N ASN A 268 37.24 -10.45 23.65
CA ASN A 268 38.66 -10.77 23.66
C ASN A 268 39.03 -12.05 22.88
N GLN A 269 38.04 -12.82 22.43
CA GLN A 269 38.24 -14.05 21.66
C GLN A 269 38.10 -13.81 20.14
N LEU A 270 37.49 -12.69 19.74
CA LEU A 270 37.14 -12.38 18.36
C LEU A 270 37.89 -11.14 17.88
N TYR A 271 38.30 -11.14 16.61
CA TYR A 271 39.04 -10.03 16.00
C TYR A 271 38.33 -9.45 14.79
N LEU A 272 38.46 -8.13 14.63
CA LEU A 272 37.96 -7.39 13.48
C LEU A 272 38.99 -7.41 12.33
N ILE A 273 39.50 -8.59 11.97
CA ILE A 273 40.44 -8.77 10.85
C ILE A 273 39.75 -9.43 9.66
N ASP A 274 40.27 -9.14 8.46
CA ASP A 274 39.71 -9.70 7.23
C ASP A 274 40.25 -11.12 6.98
N LYS A 275 39.52 -11.94 6.20
CA LYS A 275 39.90 -13.35 5.92
C LYS A 275 41.28 -13.51 5.25
N THR A 276 41.79 -12.46 4.61
CA THR A 276 43.11 -12.45 3.94
C THR A 276 44.27 -12.20 4.92
N HIS A 277 43.97 -11.87 6.17
CA HIS A 277 44.99 -11.61 7.18
C HIS A 277 45.72 -12.91 7.56
N PRO A 278 47.06 -12.94 7.72
CA PRO A 278 47.80 -14.16 8.08
C PRO A 278 47.30 -14.85 9.36
N LEU A 279 46.81 -14.06 10.34
CA LEU A 279 46.19 -14.58 11.56
C LEU A 279 44.80 -15.22 11.36
N ALA A 280 44.08 -14.96 10.27
CA ALA A 280 42.67 -15.30 10.13
C ALA A 280 42.38 -16.82 10.21
N THR A 281 43.36 -17.66 9.88
CA THR A 281 43.26 -19.13 9.97
C THR A 281 43.39 -19.65 11.41
N TYR A 282 43.95 -18.85 12.31
CA TYR A 282 44.34 -19.27 13.66
C TYR A 282 43.52 -18.61 14.77
N VAL A 283 42.83 -17.52 14.47
CA VAL A 283 41.98 -16.78 15.41
C VAL A 283 40.56 -16.69 14.92
N GLN A 284 39.63 -16.49 15.85
CA GLN A 284 38.24 -16.29 15.48
C GLN A 284 38.03 -14.87 14.96
N ILE A 285 37.45 -14.76 13.77
CA ILE A 285 37.16 -13.49 13.11
C ILE A 285 35.67 -13.20 13.16
N LEU A 286 35.29 -11.94 13.03
CA LEU A 286 33.89 -11.56 12.92
C LEU A 286 33.25 -12.26 11.70
N PRO A 287 32.12 -12.97 11.86
CA PRO A 287 31.38 -13.51 10.72
C PRO A 287 30.92 -12.40 9.76
N TYR A 288 30.90 -12.69 8.47
CA TYR A 288 30.58 -11.70 7.43
C TYR A 288 29.16 -11.14 7.59
N GLU A 289 28.25 -11.92 8.14
CA GLU A 289 26.86 -11.56 8.41
C GLU A 289 26.72 -10.40 9.40
N LEU A 290 27.77 -10.09 10.17
CA LEU A 290 27.79 -9.10 11.23
C LEU A 290 28.63 -7.86 10.90
N TYR A 291 29.19 -7.75 9.70
CA TYR A 291 30.07 -6.63 9.32
C TYR A 291 29.41 -5.26 9.41
N ASN A 292 28.08 -5.17 9.23
CA ASN A 292 27.32 -3.92 9.41
C ASN A 292 27.45 -3.35 10.84
N TYR A 293 27.78 -4.19 11.82
CA TYR A 293 27.93 -3.81 13.22
C TYR A 293 29.41 -3.70 13.64
N ARG A 294 30.37 -3.74 12.70
CA ARG A 294 31.84 -3.70 13.00
C ARG A 294 32.21 -2.50 13.88
N LYS A 295 31.69 -1.31 13.56
CA LYS A 295 31.93 -0.08 14.35
C LYS A 295 31.36 -0.20 15.76
N PHE A 296 30.18 -0.82 15.92
CA PHE A 296 29.60 -1.07 17.22
C PHE A 296 30.48 -2.04 18.03
N PHE A 297 30.92 -3.16 17.45
CA PHE A 297 31.82 -4.10 18.13
C PHE A 297 33.16 -3.46 18.51
N GLU A 298 33.72 -2.60 17.67
CA GLU A 298 34.91 -1.81 17.98
C GLU A 298 34.69 -0.93 19.22
N THR A 299 33.57 -0.21 19.29
CA THR A 299 33.22 0.59 20.48
C THR A 299 32.99 -0.25 21.74
N MET A 300 32.63 -1.53 21.58
CA MET A 300 32.46 -2.50 22.66
C MET A 300 33.77 -3.23 23.03
N GLY A 301 34.90 -2.82 22.44
CA GLY A 301 36.25 -3.30 22.82
C GLY A 301 36.77 -4.48 22.01
N VAL A 302 36.14 -4.85 20.89
CA VAL A 302 36.68 -5.88 19.98
C VAL A 302 37.85 -5.30 19.20
N LYS A 303 39.00 -5.99 19.23
CA LYS A 303 40.28 -5.46 18.72
C LYS A 303 40.54 -5.90 17.27
N TYR A 304 41.35 -5.12 16.56
CA TYR A 304 41.89 -5.47 15.24
C TYR A 304 43.17 -6.32 15.32
N GLN A 305 43.81 -6.39 16.50
CA GLN A 305 45.09 -7.08 16.68
C GLN A 305 45.15 -7.78 18.05
N PRO A 306 45.78 -8.97 18.16
CA PRO A 306 45.99 -9.64 19.44
C PRO A 306 46.97 -8.90 20.34
N GLU A 307 46.90 -9.14 21.64
CA GLU A 307 48.01 -8.79 22.54
C GLU A 307 49.16 -9.79 22.34
N SER A 308 50.41 -9.34 22.51
CA SER A 308 51.59 -10.17 22.27
C SER A 308 51.57 -11.46 23.11
N ALA A 309 51.11 -11.40 24.35
CA ALA A 309 50.97 -12.57 25.23
C ALA A 309 49.98 -13.63 24.69
N LYS A 310 48.86 -13.20 24.09
CA LYS A 310 47.87 -14.10 23.46
C LYS A 310 48.46 -14.78 22.23
N LEU A 311 49.29 -14.04 21.49
CA LEU A 311 49.97 -14.51 20.30
C LEU A 311 51.08 -15.52 20.67
N GLU A 312 51.81 -15.29 21.77
CA GLU A 312 52.75 -16.26 22.33
C GLU A 312 52.06 -17.59 22.69
N GLU A 313 50.88 -17.52 23.32
CA GLU A 313 50.09 -18.69 23.69
C GLU A 313 49.59 -19.46 22.45
N LEU A 314 49.06 -18.77 21.44
CA LEU A 314 48.58 -19.39 20.20
C LEU A 314 49.70 -20.13 19.47
N LEU A 315 50.88 -19.51 19.33
CA LEU A 315 52.03 -20.11 18.67
C LEU A 315 52.56 -21.34 19.40
N ARG A 316 52.54 -21.34 20.75
CA ARG A 316 52.95 -22.51 21.56
C ARG A 316 51.94 -23.65 21.48
N ASN A 317 50.64 -23.35 21.56
CA ASN A 317 49.59 -24.36 21.67
C ASN A 317 49.29 -25.03 20.32
N GLN A 318 49.38 -24.30 19.20
CA GLN A 318 48.98 -24.81 17.88
C GLN A 318 50.16 -25.26 17.00
N GLN A 319 51.41 -25.20 17.47
CA GLN A 319 52.63 -25.57 16.72
C GLN A 319 52.64 -24.97 15.29
N ILE A 320 52.29 -23.70 15.17
CA ILE A 320 52.11 -23.04 13.87
C ILE A 320 53.47 -22.74 13.25
N TYR A 321 53.66 -23.17 12.00
CA TYR A 321 54.82 -22.84 11.17
C TYR A 321 54.32 -22.20 9.86
N ASP A 322 54.09 -20.89 9.88
CA ASP A 322 53.66 -20.11 8.72
C ASP A 322 54.60 -18.89 8.55
N GLU A 323 55.36 -18.88 7.47
CA GLU A 323 56.33 -17.83 7.14
C GLU A 323 55.66 -16.46 6.94
N ASN A 324 54.45 -16.42 6.37
CA ASN A 324 53.73 -15.17 6.13
C ASN A 324 53.23 -14.58 7.45
N LEU A 325 52.74 -15.43 8.35
CA LEU A 325 52.35 -15.03 9.69
C LEU A 325 53.57 -14.54 10.48
N PHE A 326 54.69 -15.27 10.43
CA PHE A 326 55.92 -14.92 11.14
C PHE A 326 56.50 -13.58 10.68
N LYS A 327 56.52 -13.34 9.37
CA LYS A 327 56.89 -12.06 8.78
C LYS A 327 56.00 -10.93 9.29
N TRP A 328 54.68 -11.12 9.25
CA TRP A 328 53.73 -10.13 9.75
C TRP A 328 53.91 -9.83 11.25
N ILE A 329 54.17 -10.85 12.08
CA ILE A 329 54.44 -10.65 13.51
C ILE A 329 55.71 -9.83 13.73
N LYS A 330 56.79 -10.12 12.99
CA LYS A 330 58.05 -9.37 13.06
C LYS A 330 57.87 -7.90 12.67
N ASP A 331 57.06 -7.63 11.66
CA ASP A 331 56.76 -6.27 11.19
C ASP A 331 55.85 -5.50 12.15
N THR A 332 54.92 -6.19 12.83
CA THR A 332 53.89 -5.55 13.69
C THR A 332 54.37 -5.36 15.14
N TYR A 333 55.13 -6.30 15.70
CA TYR A 333 55.56 -6.30 17.12
C TYR A 333 57.06 -6.07 17.27
N THR A 334 57.59 -5.05 16.59
CA THR A 334 59.04 -4.75 16.53
C THR A 334 59.68 -4.47 17.89
N THR A 335 58.91 -3.99 18.86
CA THR A 335 59.40 -3.63 20.20
C THR A 335 59.36 -4.77 21.21
N ASP A 336 58.64 -5.87 20.92
CA ASP A 336 58.46 -6.97 21.88
C ASP A 336 59.55 -8.04 21.71
N ARG A 337 60.68 -7.83 22.40
CA ARG A 337 61.86 -8.71 22.32
C ARG A 337 61.56 -10.16 22.66
N ARG A 338 60.59 -10.41 23.54
CA ARG A 338 60.25 -11.76 24.02
C ARG A 338 59.53 -12.57 22.95
N LEU A 339 58.52 -11.98 22.31
CA LEU A 339 57.78 -12.59 21.21
C LEU A 339 58.70 -12.87 20.02
N LEU A 340 59.56 -11.91 19.66
CA LEU A 340 60.52 -12.05 18.56
C LEU A 340 61.55 -13.15 18.82
N GLN A 341 62.07 -13.25 20.05
CA GLN A 341 63.02 -14.30 20.42
C GLN A 341 62.37 -15.69 20.35
N MET A 342 61.13 -15.82 20.82
CA MET A 342 60.36 -17.06 20.72
C MET A 342 60.11 -17.47 19.26
N LEU A 343 59.81 -16.51 18.38
CA LEU A 343 59.58 -16.75 16.97
C LEU A 343 60.84 -17.30 16.27
N ASN A 344 62.00 -16.70 16.58
CA ASN A 344 63.29 -17.17 16.07
C ASN A 344 63.62 -18.59 16.58
N ASP A 345 63.32 -18.90 17.85
CA ASP A 345 63.52 -20.25 18.40
C ASP A 345 62.60 -21.28 17.72
N LEU A 346 61.38 -20.91 17.33
CA LEU A 346 60.45 -21.75 16.57
C LEU A 346 60.91 -21.96 15.13
N GLU A 347 61.40 -20.92 14.44
CA GLU A 347 62.02 -21.03 13.11
C GLU A 347 63.26 -21.95 13.14
N ILE A 348 64.09 -21.86 14.17
CA ILE A 348 65.27 -22.73 14.34
C ILE A 348 64.87 -24.19 14.62
N LYS A 349 63.77 -24.43 15.36
CA LYS A 349 63.23 -25.77 15.61
C LYS A 349 62.60 -26.39 14.36
N ALA A 350 61.87 -25.60 13.56
CA ALA A 350 61.31 -26.03 12.27
C ALA A 350 62.41 -26.50 11.31
N ASN A 351 63.50 -25.73 11.23
CA ASN A 351 64.66 -26.03 10.38
C ASN A 351 65.48 -27.26 10.84
N LYS A 352 65.23 -27.80 12.05
CA LYS A 352 65.87 -29.02 12.55
C LYS A 352 65.05 -30.29 12.36
N GLN A 353 63.80 -30.22 11.87
CA GLN A 353 62.87 -31.36 11.78
C GLN A 353 62.60 -31.91 10.36
N ILE A 354 63.39 -31.57 9.34
CA ILE A 354 63.18 -32.09 7.98
C ILE A 354 64.08 -33.32 7.70
N PRO A 355 63.55 -34.55 7.58
CA PRO A 355 64.06 -35.53 6.64
C PRO A 355 63.33 -35.42 5.31
N THR A 356 64.13 -35.37 4.25
CA THR A 356 63.79 -35.35 2.83
C THR A 356 62.65 -36.29 2.45
N LYS A 357 61.56 -35.76 1.87
CA LYS A 357 60.73 -36.48 0.89
C LYS A 357 60.26 -35.58 -0.25
N SER A 358 60.63 -36.06 -1.44
CA SER A 358 60.13 -35.86 -2.80
C SER A 358 58.95 -34.91 -3.03
N VAL A 359 59.17 -34.04 -4.01
CA VAL A 359 58.18 -33.34 -4.85
C VAL A 359 57.11 -34.32 -5.37
N PRO A 360 55.83 -33.96 -5.24
CA PRO A 360 54.88 -34.09 -6.34
C PRO A 360 54.23 -32.74 -6.67
N ASP A 361 54.32 -32.41 -7.95
CA ASP A 361 53.46 -31.52 -8.74
C ASP A 361 53.04 -30.16 -8.17
N GLU A 362 53.67 -29.13 -8.74
CA GLU A 362 53.13 -27.78 -8.90
C GLU A 362 51.81 -27.82 -9.69
N GLN A 363 50.70 -28.11 -9.02
CA GLN A 363 49.36 -27.82 -9.53
C GLN A 363 48.37 -27.73 -8.38
N THR A 364 48.50 -26.67 -7.57
CA THR A 364 47.40 -25.83 -7.05
C THR A 364 47.97 -24.77 -6.10
N ARG A 365 48.79 -23.86 -6.64
CA ARG A 365 48.80 -22.48 -6.14
C ARG A 365 47.47 -21.86 -6.56
N ILE A 366 46.43 -21.99 -5.74
CA ILE A 366 45.35 -21.00 -5.78
C ILE A 366 45.81 -19.88 -4.84
N THR A 367 46.58 -18.97 -5.41
CA THR A 367 46.92 -17.68 -4.81
C THR A 367 45.63 -16.88 -4.61
N PHE A 368 45.06 -16.87 -3.42
CA PHE A 368 44.11 -15.82 -3.01
C PHE A 368 44.89 -14.63 -2.45
N SER A 369 45.65 -13.97 -3.33
CA SER A 369 46.18 -12.62 -3.11
C SER A 369 46.50 -11.99 -4.47
N SER A 370 45.42 -11.63 -5.18
CA SER A 370 45.34 -10.78 -6.38
C SER A 370 44.05 -11.19 -7.09
N THR A 371 43.08 -10.29 -7.33
CA THR A 371 42.01 -10.37 -8.37
C THR A 371 40.67 -9.68 -8.03
N LEU A 372 40.62 -8.67 -7.14
CA LEU A 372 39.57 -7.65 -7.34
C LEU A 372 40.02 -6.75 -8.49
N ASP A 373 39.81 -7.26 -9.71
CA ASP A 373 40.11 -6.57 -10.96
C ASP A 373 39.23 -5.31 -11.04
N LEU A 374 39.83 -4.12 -11.16
CA LEU A 374 39.13 -2.83 -11.34
C LEU A 374 38.87 -2.57 -12.83
N SER A 375 38.45 -3.61 -13.55
CA SER A 375 38.12 -3.48 -14.96
C SER A 375 36.78 -2.76 -15.11
N ASP A 376 36.83 -1.58 -15.74
CA ASP A 376 35.61 -0.85 -16.14
C ASP A 376 34.83 -1.59 -17.25
N ASP A 377 35.45 -2.59 -17.89
CA ASP A 377 34.90 -3.41 -18.96
C ASP A 377 34.14 -4.65 -18.46
N LYS A 378 33.94 -4.79 -17.14
CA LYS A 378 33.22 -5.93 -16.55
C LYS A 378 32.02 -5.49 -15.73
N ILE A 379 30.94 -6.26 -15.84
CA ILE A 379 29.76 -6.19 -14.96
C ILE A 379 29.87 -7.34 -13.97
N TYR A 380 29.96 -7.04 -12.68
CA TYR A 380 30.02 -8.04 -11.64
C TYR A 380 28.62 -8.28 -11.09
N LEU A 381 28.07 -9.46 -11.34
CA LEU A 381 26.68 -9.78 -11.07
C LEU A 381 26.55 -10.89 -10.01
N TYR A 382 25.79 -10.61 -8.95
CA TYR A 382 25.32 -11.63 -8.02
C TYR A 382 23.85 -11.97 -8.29
N LEU A 383 23.57 -13.27 -8.39
CA LEU A 383 22.22 -13.81 -8.54
C LEU A 383 21.96 -14.82 -7.42
N PRO A 384 20.90 -14.64 -6.60
CA PRO A 384 20.50 -15.61 -5.58
C PRO A 384 20.10 -16.98 -6.17
N ASP A 385 20.03 -18.00 -5.31
CA ASP A 385 19.75 -19.38 -5.71
C ASP A 385 18.45 -19.59 -6.48
N ILE A 386 17.46 -18.71 -6.31
CA ILE A 386 16.20 -18.76 -7.04
C ILE A 386 16.40 -18.70 -8.56
N PHE A 387 17.45 -18.00 -9.02
CA PHE A 387 17.84 -17.93 -10.43
C PHE A 387 18.56 -19.20 -10.93
N ASN A 388 19.13 -20.00 -10.02
CA ASN A 388 19.77 -21.28 -10.35
C ASN A 388 18.75 -22.43 -10.41
N LYS A 389 17.64 -22.34 -9.66
CA LYS A 389 16.61 -23.39 -9.57
C LYS A 389 15.69 -23.48 -10.78
N GLN A 390 15.52 -22.39 -11.53
CA GLN A 390 14.71 -22.37 -12.76
C GLN A 390 15.60 -22.51 -14.00
N ASN A 391 15.30 -23.50 -14.85
CA ASN A 391 16.11 -23.80 -16.03
C ASN A 391 16.24 -22.55 -16.94
N ASN A 392 17.48 -22.22 -17.27
CA ASN A 392 17.91 -21.20 -18.23
C ASN A 392 17.71 -19.71 -17.84
N VAL A 393 17.04 -19.36 -16.74
CA VAL A 393 16.80 -17.94 -16.38
C VAL A 393 18.12 -17.20 -16.10
N LYS A 394 19.03 -17.82 -15.34
CA LYS A 394 20.37 -17.29 -15.09
C LYS A 394 21.12 -16.94 -16.38
N GLU A 395 21.12 -17.87 -17.33
CA GLU A 395 21.80 -17.69 -18.62
C GLU A 395 21.15 -16.56 -19.42
N ILE A 396 19.82 -16.47 -19.41
CA ILE A 396 19.05 -15.41 -20.06
C ILE A 396 19.37 -14.04 -19.47
N VAL A 397 19.48 -13.92 -18.14
CA VAL A 397 19.90 -12.65 -17.49
C VAL A 397 21.29 -12.23 -17.95
N VAL A 398 22.25 -13.16 -17.96
CA VAL A 398 23.63 -12.89 -18.41
C VAL A 398 23.67 -12.51 -19.89
N GLN A 399 22.93 -13.22 -20.75
CA GLN A 399 22.83 -12.92 -22.18
C GLN A 399 22.18 -11.56 -22.44
N ALA A 400 21.11 -11.23 -21.70
CA ALA A 400 20.43 -9.94 -21.79
C ALA A 400 21.36 -8.79 -21.39
N LEU A 401 22.07 -8.92 -20.27
CA LEU A 401 23.05 -7.92 -19.82
C LEU A 401 24.18 -7.76 -20.82
N THR A 402 24.67 -8.85 -21.42
CA THR A 402 25.71 -8.79 -22.46
C THR A 402 25.20 -8.07 -23.72
N THR A 403 23.95 -8.31 -24.12
CA THR A 403 23.31 -7.65 -25.27
C THR A 403 23.10 -6.14 -25.03
N ILE A 404 22.69 -5.76 -23.82
CA ILE A 404 22.46 -4.36 -23.44
C ILE A 404 23.79 -3.60 -23.32
N SER A 405 24.81 -4.22 -22.72
CA SER A 405 26.06 -3.53 -22.39
C SER A 405 27.04 -3.42 -23.54
N LYS A 406 26.89 -4.19 -24.63
CA LYS A 406 27.64 -4.21 -25.91
C LYS A 406 29.17 -4.33 -25.85
N GLU A 407 29.82 -3.81 -24.82
CA GLU A 407 31.28 -3.75 -24.60
C GLU A 407 31.69 -4.43 -23.29
N LYS A 408 30.80 -4.48 -22.28
CA LYS A 408 31.14 -5.05 -20.96
C LYS A 408 30.84 -6.54 -20.86
N LYS A 409 31.79 -7.32 -20.32
CA LYS A 409 31.60 -8.75 -20.04
C LYS A 409 30.95 -8.94 -18.67
N CYS A 410 29.86 -9.72 -18.63
CA CYS A 410 29.21 -10.07 -17.37
C CYS A 410 29.95 -11.23 -16.68
N GLN A 411 30.39 -11.00 -15.44
CA GLN A 411 31.02 -11.99 -14.58
C GLN A 411 30.10 -12.30 -13.40
N LEU A 412 29.70 -13.57 -13.28
CA LEU A 412 28.92 -14.05 -12.14
C LEU A 412 29.80 -14.15 -10.89
N LEU A 413 29.29 -13.65 -9.77
CA LEU A 413 29.93 -13.74 -8.47
C LEU A 413 29.25 -14.79 -7.60
N THR A 414 30.04 -15.42 -6.73
CA THR A 414 29.51 -16.15 -5.58
C THR A 414 28.94 -15.15 -4.56
N GLU A 415 28.11 -15.63 -3.63
CA GLU A 415 27.61 -14.79 -2.54
C GLU A 415 28.76 -14.17 -1.73
N GLU A 416 29.79 -14.98 -1.44
CA GLU A 416 31.00 -14.53 -0.74
C GLU A 416 31.72 -13.43 -1.51
N ASP A 417 31.98 -13.61 -2.81
CA ASP A 417 32.68 -12.61 -3.64
C ASP A 417 31.91 -11.30 -3.77
N TYR A 418 30.57 -11.39 -3.87
CA TYR A 418 29.71 -10.20 -3.93
C TYR A 418 29.80 -9.38 -2.65
N PHE A 419 29.72 -10.01 -1.48
CA PHE A 419 29.83 -9.30 -0.20
C PHE A 419 31.22 -8.71 0.00
N ILE A 420 32.28 -9.45 -0.33
CA ILE A 420 33.66 -8.94 -0.27
C ILE A 420 33.80 -7.68 -1.13
N ARG A 421 33.27 -7.70 -2.35
CA ARG A 421 33.37 -6.57 -3.29
C ARG A 421 32.46 -5.40 -2.91
N LYS A 422 31.27 -5.68 -2.34
CA LYS A 422 30.34 -4.66 -1.84
C LYS A 422 30.89 -3.92 -0.63
N MET A 423 31.65 -4.61 0.21
CA MET A 423 32.26 -4.03 1.41
C MET A 423 33.65 -3.44 1.14
N SER A 424 34.17 -3.60 -0.07
CA SER A 424 35.35 -2.89 -0.57
C SER A 424 34.98 -1.44 -0.93
N GLY A 425 35.96 -0.54 -0.98
CA GLY A 425 35.75 0.91 -1.20
C GLY A 425 34.88 1.24 -2.43
N ASN A 426 34.31 2.46 -2.47
CA ASN A 426 33.30 2.88 -3.46
C ASN A 426 33.68 2.60 -4.93
N GLU A 427 34.98 2.60 -5.25
CA GLU A 427 35.52 2.27 -6.58
C GLU A 427 35.15 0.86 -7.05
N TYR A 428 35.09 -0.12 -6.14
CA TYR A 428 34.78 -1.52 -6.44
C TYR A 428 33.27 -1.80 -6.60
N GLN A 429 32.42 -0.87 -6.16
CA GLN A 429 30.95 -0.98 -6.20
C GLN A 429 30.34 -0.38 -7.48
N LYS A 430 31.12 0.39 -8.25
CA LYS A 430 30.65 1.10 -9.45
C LYS A 430 30.00 0.16 -10.48
N ASN A 431 30.61 -1.00 -10.73
CA ASN A 431 30.11 -2.03 -11.66
C ASN A 431 29.59 -3.30 -10.93
N LEU A 432 29.24 -3.18 -9.64
CA LEU A 432 28.72 -4.29 -8.84
C LEU A 432 27.19 -4.25 -8.81
N TYR A 433 26.56 -5.34 -9.22
CA TYR A 433 25.11 -5.46 -9.31
C TYR A 433 24.66 -6.72 -8.56
N ASP A 434 23.69 -6.54 -7.67
CA ASP A 434 22.79 -7.64 -7.30
C ASP A 434 21.62 -7.71 -8.29
N HIS A 435 20.74 -8.70 -8.12
CA HIS A 435 19.58 -8.84 -9.00
C HIS A 435 18.65 -7.63 -8.96
N TYR A 436 18.44 -6.97 -7.81
CA TYR A 436 17.60 -5.76 -7.74
C TYR A 436 18.18 -4.61 -8.58
N ARG A 437 19.46 -4.29 -8.37
CA ARG A 437 20.14 -3.21 -9.09
C ARG A 437 20.29 -3.54 -10.57
N ALA A 438 20.55 -4.80 -10.92
CA ALA A 438 20.58 -5.24 -12.31
C ALA A 438 19.23 -5.04 -13.01
N TYR A 439 18.11 -5.37 -12.35
CA TYR A 439 16.77 -5.13 -12.88
C TYR A 439 16.47 -3.63 -13.00
N ASN A 440 16.74 -2.85 -11.94
CA ASN A 440 16.39 -1.44 -11.87
C ASN A 440 17.22 -0.56 -12.82
N ASP A 441 18.54 -0.75 -12.85
CA ASP A 441 19.47 0.17 -13.51
C ASP A 441 19.76 -0.25 -14.96
N LEU A 442 19.73 -1.55 -15.26
CA LEU A 442 20.20 -2.09 -16.55
C LEU A 442 19.11 -2.78 -17.36
N LEU A 443 18.42 -3.77 -16.81
CA LEU A 443 17.50 -4.61 -17.59
C LEU A 443 16.20 -3.88 -17.94
N LEU A 444 15.42 -3.44 -16.95
CA LEU A 444 14.09 -2.86 -17.16
C LEU A 444 14.11 -1.59 -18.03
N PRO A 445 15.07 -0.65 -17.87
CA PRO A 445 15.18 0.52 -18.73
C PRO A 445 15.46 0.18 -20.20
N ASN A 446 16.13 -0.96 -20.45
CA ASN A 446 16.61 -1.34 -21.78
C ASN A 446 15.89 -2.54 -22.39
N LEU A 447 14.72 -2.92 -21.85
CA LEU A 447 13.95 -4.07 -22.33
C LEU A 447 13.72 -4.02 -23.84
N ASN A 448 13.49 -2.85 -24.42
CA ASN A 448 13.24 -2.72 -25.86
C ASN A 448 14.39 -3.09 -26.80
N VAL A 449 15.61 -3.20 -26.28
CA VAL A 449 16.78 -3.70 -27.03
C VAL A 449 16.73 -5.23 -27.18
N LEU A 450 16.07 -5.92 -26.25
CA LEU A 450 16.06 -7.37 -26.20
C LEU A 450 15.01 -7.99 -27.14
N PRO A 451 15.19 -9.25 -27.58
CA PRO A 451 14.14 -10.02 -28.25
C PRO A 451 12.92 -10.23 -27.35
N LYS A 452 11.71 -10.30 -27.93
CA LYS A 452 10.44 -10.45 -27.17
C LYS A 452 10.47 -11.62 -26.18
N ASN A 453 10.88 -12.80 -26.62
CA ASN A 453 10.97 -13.99 -25.77
C ASN A 453 11.87 -13.79 -24.54
N VAL A 454 13.01 -13.10 -24.72
CA VAL A 454 13.94 -12.79 -23.63
C VAL A 454 13.32 -11.81 -22.65
N LYS A 455 12.69 -10.73 -23.14
CA LYS A 455 11.98 -9.75 -22.29
C LYS A 455 10.91 -10.42 -21.44
N ASP A 456 10.06 -11.21 -22.09
CA ASP A 456 8.91 -11.85 -21.45
C ASP A 456 9.39 -12.77 -20.33
N ILE A 457 10.41 -13.60 -20.56
CA ILE A 457 10.97 -14.49 -19.53
C ILE A 457 11.49 -13.69 -18.33
N LEU A 458 12.24 -12.61 -18.55
CA LEU A 458 12.79 -11.79 -17.46
C LEU A 458 11.70 -11.13 -16.61
N VAL A 459 10.71 -10.52 -17.25
CA VAL A 459 9.64 -9.80 -16.55
C VAL A 459 8.69 -10.78 -15.85
N LEU A 460 8.33 -11.89 -16.50
CA LEU A 460 7.48 -12.91 -15.89
C LEU A 460 8.17 -13.58 -14.69
N PHE A 461 9.47 -13.87 -14.79
CA PHE A 461 10.24 -14.39 -13.67
C PHE A 461 10.23 -13.40 -12.48
N ALA A 462 10.44 -12.10 -12.76
CA ALA A 462 10.40 -11.08 -11.74
C ALA A 462 9.02 -10.95 -11.10
N LEU A 463 7.93 -11.00 -11.88
CA LEU A 463 6.56 -10.96 -11.34
C LEU A 463 6.23 -12.18 -10.47
N ASP A 464 6.67 -13.38 -10.87
CA ASP A 464 6.36 -14.63 -10.17
C ASP A 464 7.11 -14.78 -8.83
N HIS A 465 8.26 -14.13 -8.69
CA HIS A 465 9.13 -14.26 -7.51
C HIS A 465 9.43 -12.90 -6.85
N ALA A 466 8.59 -11.89 -7.09
CA ALA A 466 8.81 -10.56 -6.54
C ALA A 466 8.56 -10.53 -5.02
N ASP A 467 9.53 -10.01 -4.28
CA ASP A 467 9.34 -9.51 -2.92
C ASP A 467 8.99 -8.01 -2.95
N ALA A 468 8.83 -7.40 -1.77
CA ALA A 468 8.46 -5.98 -1.66
C ALA A 468 9.42 -5.03 -2.40
N LEU A 469 10.72 -5.35 -2.45
CA LEU A 469 11.72 -4.54 -3.13
C LEU A 469 11.59 -4.66 -4.65
N MET A 470 11.48 -5.88 -5.17
CA MET A 470 11.28 -6.11 -6.61
C MET A 470 9.94 -5.53 -7.09
N LEU A 471 8.87 -5.62 -6.30
CA LEU A 471 7.60 -4.98 -6.61
C LEU A 471 7.75 -3.46 -6.75
N ASN A 472 8.47 -2.80 -5.84
CA ASN A 472 8.73 -1.37 -5.93
C ASN A 472 9.52 -0.99 -7.18
N ILE A 473 10.47 -1.82 -7.61
CA ILE A 473 11.21 -1.63 -8.85
C ILE A 473 10.26 -1.77 -10.05
N LEU A 474 9.52 -2.87 -10.16
CA LEU A 474 8.57 -3.11 -11.25
C LEU A 474 7.52 -2.01 -11.38
N LYS A 475 7.06 -1.45 -10.25
CA LYS A 475 6.11 -0.31 -10.20
C LYS A 475 6.62 0.92 -10.95
N GLN A 476 7.94 1.15 -10.96
CA GLN A 476 8.55 2.38 -11.48
C GLN A 476 8.87 2.30 -12.98
N HIS A 477 8.97 1.10 -13.56
CA HIS A 477 9.45 0.87 -14.92
C HIS A 477 8.35 0.50 -15.92
N CYS A 478 8.56 0.83 -17.19
CA CYS A 478 7.70 0.39 -18.29
C CYS A 478 8.08 -1.03 -18.71
N CYS A 479 7.54 -2.04 -18.03
CA CYS A 479 7.97 -3.43 -18.20
C CYS A 479 6.90 -4.36 -18.76
N ILE A 480 5.63 -3.94 -18.84
CA ILE A 480 4.54 -4.81 -19.28
C ILE A 480 4.19 -4.54 -20.74
N PRO A 481 4.23 -5.55 -21.62
CA PRO A 481 3.89 -5.37 -23.03
C PRO A 481 2.41 -5.12 -23.22
N CYS A 482 2.09 -4.19 -24.12
CA CYS A 482 0.71 -3.83 -24.48
C CYS A 482 0.40 -4.10 -25.96
N THR A 483 1.32 -4.74 -26.68
CA THR A 483 1.20 -5.04 -28.12
C THR A 483 1.74 -6.42 -28.46
N PRO A 484 1.24 -7.07 -29.53
CA PRO A 484 1.69 -8.40 -29.96
C PRO A 484 3.19 -8.57 -30.15
N ASN A 485 3.84 -7.52 -30.65
CA ASN A 485 5.26 -7.49 -30.94
C ASN A 485 6.13 -7.14 -29.72
N GLY A 486 5.53 -6.82 -28.56
CA GLY A 486 6.24 -6.48 -27.33
C GLY A 486 7.11 -5.22 -27.43
N ARG A 487 6.75 -4.27 -28.32
CA ARG A 487 7.49 -3.00 -28.48
C ARG A 487 6.93 -1.89 -27.59
N ILE A 488 5.61 -1.82 -27.47
CA ILE A 488 4.97 -0.86 -26.57
C ILE A 488 4.92 -1.48 -25.18
N LEU A 489 5.68 -0.91 -24.27
CA LEU A 489 5.72 -1.29 -22.85
C LEU A 489 5.15 -0.16 -22.01
N ASN A 490 4.33 -0.50 -21.02
CA ASN A 490 3.78 0.47 -20.06
C ASN A 490 4.10 0.09 -18.62
N LYS A 491 4.02 1.10 -17.74
CA LYS A 491 4.10 0.89 -16.29
C LYS A 491 2.83 0.21 -15.81
N PRO A 492 2.90 -0.64 -14.77
CA PRO A 492 1.70 -1.25 -14.18
C PRO A 492 0.60 -0.23 -13.85
N SER A 493 0.96 0.94 -13.32
CA SER A 493 0.03 2.02 -12.96
C SER A 493 -0.68 2.72 -14.12
N LYS A 494 -0.22 2.49 -15.36
CA LYS A 494 -0.87 3.00 -16.58
C LYS A 494 -1.77 1.96 -17.24
N LEU A 495 -1.74 0.71 -16.76
CA LEU A 495 -2.52 -0.37 -17.31
C LEU A 495 -3.94 -0.41 -16.75
N ILE A 496 -4.79 -1.09 -17.50
CA ILE A 496 -6.18 -1.35 -17.15
C ILE A 496 -6.37 -2.85 -17.15
N HIS A 497 -7.05 -3.34 -16.13
CA HIS A 497 -7.35 -4.76 -16.03
C HIS A 497 -8.28 -5.18 -17.20
N PRO A 498 -7.93 -6.18 -18.03
CA PRO A 498 -8.69 -6.52 -19.24
C PRO A 498 -10.14 -6.93 -19.01
N TYR A 499 -10.43 -7.48 -17.82
CA TYR A 499 -11.75 -8.01 -17.48
C TYR A 499 -12.50 -7.15 -16.46
N CYS A 500 -12.04 -5.92 -16.18
CA CYS A 500 -12.76 -5.02 -15.29
C CYS A 500 -13.81 -4.19 -16.05
N ARG A 501 -14.73 -3.57 -15.32
CA ARG A 501 -15.76 -2.70 -15.88
C ARG A 501 -15.18 -1.53 -16.68
N LEU A 502 -14.06 -0.97 -16.22
CA LEU A 502 -13.38 0.14 -16.89
C LEU A 502 -12.82 -0.24 -18.26
N ALA A 503 -12.57 -1.53 -18.52
CA ALA A 503 -12.03 -2.00 -19.79
C ALA A 503 -12.89 -1.57 -20.99
N SER A 504 -14.21 -1.47 -20.80
CA SER A 504 -15.16 -1.03 -21.84
C SER A 504 -14.93 0.39 -22.39
N LEU A 505 -14.19 1.25 -21.66
CA LEU A 505 -13.79 2.58 -22.16
C LEU A 505 -12.62 2.56 -23.13
N TYR A 506 -11.94 1.42 -23.23
CA TYR A 506 -10.66 1.28 -23.92
C TYR A 506 -10.74 0.14 -24.92
N SER A 507 -9.84 0.21 -25.90
CA SER A 507 -9.68 -0.79 -26.95
C SER A 507 -8.20 -1.15 -27.07
N ASP A 508 -7.90 -2.20 -27.85
CA ASP A 508 -6.52 -2.61 -28.10
C ASP A 508 -5.66 -1.49 -28.72
N ILE A 509 -6.29 -0.57 -29.45
CA ILE A 509 -5.61 0.59 -30.08
C ILE A 509 -5.02 1.52 -29.01
N ASP A 510 -5.65 1.61 -27.84
CA ASP A 510 -5.21 2.50 -26.76
C ASP A 510 -3.93 1.97 -26.07
N SER A 511 -3.55 0.71 -26.31
CA SER A 511 -2.34 0.08 -25.76
C SER A 511 -2.24 0.15 -24.23
N LEU A 512 -3.37 0.04 -23.52
CA LEU A 512 -3.44 0.08 -22.05
C LEU A 512 -3.71 -1.28 -21.40
N PHE A 513 -3.94 -2.33 -22.19
CA PHE A 513 -4.11 -3.69 -21.69
C PHE A 513 -2.78 -4.44 -21.72
N PRO A 514 -2.46 -5.24 -20.68
CA PRO A 514 -1.39 -6.23 -20.78
C PRO A 514 -1.65 -7.17 -21.97
N TYR A 515 -0.63 -7.40 -22.79
CA TYR A 515 -0.71 -8.29 -23.92
C TYR A 515 -0.08 -9.65 -23.59
N GLY A 516 -0.81 -10.74 -23.85
CA GLY A 516 -0.33 -12.10 -23.64
C GLY A 516 -1.46 -13.13 -23.66
N GLY A 517 -1.14 -14.38 -23.33
CA GLY A 517 -2.10 -15.44 -23.00
C GLY A 517 -2.08 -15.81 -21.51
N GLN A 518 -2.87 -16.83 -21.15
CA GLN A 518 -3.01 -17.35 -19.78
C GLN A 518 -1.70 -17.90 -19.19
N ASP A 519 -0.74 -18.28 -20.01
CA ASP A 519 0.59 -18.73 -19.55
C ASP A 519 1.59 -17.56 -19.35
N SER A 520 1.17 -16.32 -19.64
CA SER A 520 2.00 -15.11 -19.64
C SER A 520 1.38 -14.00 -18.78
N TYR A 521 1.19 -12.78 -19.31
CA TYR A 521 0.74 -11.62 -18.56
C TYR A 521 -0.76 -11.63 -18.18
N LEU A 522 -1.58 -12.50 -18.80
CA LEU A 522 -3.01 -12.60 -18.52
C LEU A 522 -3.37 -13.67 -17.49
N ARG A 523 -2.37 -14.32 -16.87
CA ARG A 523 -2.60 -15.26 -15.76
C ARG A 523 -3.16 -14.52 -14.55
N GLU A 524 -4.14 -15.09 -13.88
CA GLU A 524 -4.91 -14.40 -12.82
C GLU A 524 -4.05 -13.92 -11.63
N ASP A 525 -3.12 -14.76 -11.17
CA ASP A 525 -2.15 -14.42 -10.12
C ASP A 525 -1.27 -13.22 -10.51
N ARG A 526 -0.77 -13.17 -11.74
CA ARG A 526 0.04 -12.06 -12.26
C ARG A 526 -0.79 -10.79 -12.44
N LEU A 527 -2.04 -10.90 -12.87
CA LEU A 527 -2.98 -9.77 -12.92
C LEU A 527 -3.22 -9.21 -11.50
N ASN A 528 -3.31 -10.05 -10.49
CA ASN A 528 -3.44 -9.62 -9.09
C ASN A 528 -2.17 -8.89 -8.60
N VAL A 529 -0.97 -9.37 -8.97
CA VAL A 529 0.29 -8.64 -8.71
C VAL A 529 0.28 -7.28 -9.42
N LEU A 530 -0.15 -7.21 -10.68
CA LEU A 530 -0.25 -5.94 -11.41
C LEU A 530 -1.25 -4.97 -10.77
N LYS A 531 -2.37 -5.46 -10.20
CA LYS A 531 -3.29 -4.64 -9.40
C LYS A 531 -2.58 -4.03 -8.19
N LEU A 532 -1.80 -4.83 -7.44
CA LEU A 532 -0.99 -4.33 -6.32
C LEU A 532 0.04 -3.28 -6.75
N LEU A 533 0.56 -3.39 -7.98
CA LEU A 533 1.49 -2.42 -8.57
C LEU A 533 0.79 -1.15 -9.12
N GLY A 534 -0.54 -1.08 -9.02
CA GLY A 534 -1.34 0.11 -9.35
C GLY A 534 -2.11 0.02 -10.66
N MET A 535 -2.19 -1.15 -11.30
CA MET A 535 -3.07 -1.36 -12.46
C MET A 535 -4.52 -1.06 -12.07
N LYS A 536 -5.21 -0.28 -12.90
CA LYS A 536 -6.58 0.15 -12.61
C LYS A 536 -7.56 -1.02 -12.75
N CYS A 537 -8.39 -1.17 -11.72
CA CYS A 537 -9.48 -2.13 -11.63
C CYS A 537 -10.69 -1.43 -10.99
N ASP A 538 -11.82 -2.13 -10.87
CA ASP A 538 -13.12 -1.57 -10.47
C ASP A 538 -13.11 -0.79 -9.13
N ASP A 539 -12.16 -1.09 -8.23
CA ASP A 539 -12.00 -0.40 -6.94
C ASP A 539 -11.36 1.00 -7.07
N ASN A 540 -10.75 1.33 -8.21
CA ASN A 540 -10.11 2.61 -8.48
C ASN A 540 -10.98 3.44 -9.43
N LEU A 541 -11.75 4.37 -8.85
CA LEU A 541 -12.66 5.24 -9.59
C LEU A 541 -11.91 6.10 -10.62
N VAL A 542 -12.46 6.19 -11.83
CA VAL A 542 -12.01 7.12 -12.88
C VAL A 542 -12.18 8.55 -12.37
N THR A 543 -11.17 9.38 -12.56
CA THR A 543 -11.26 10.79 -12.16
C THR A 543 -12.03 11.62 -13.21
N TRP A 544 -12.63 12.74 -12.82
CA TRP A 544 -13.33 13.63 -13.75
C TRP A 544 -12.48 14.04 -14.97
N PRO A 545 -11.18 14.41 -14.83
CA PRO A 545 -10.34 14.71 -15.99
C PRO A 545 -10.10 13.50 -16.91
N GLU A 546 -9.93 12.30 -16.36
CA GLU A 546 -9.76 11.08 -17.15
C GLU A 546 -11.03 10.76 -17.94
N LEU A 547 -12.21 10.95 -17.35
CA LEU A 547 -13.47 10.77 -18.06
C LEU A 547 -13.60 11.75 -19.25
N VAL A 548 -13.22 13.01 -19.06
CA VAL A 548 -13.20 14.01 -20.14
C VAL A 548 -12.21 13.62 -21.23
N GLU A 549 -10.99 13.22 -20.87
CA GLU A 549 -9.97 12.75 -21.81
C GLU A 549 -10.48 11.55 -22.66
N ARG A 550 -11.20 10.63 -22.03
CA ARG A 550 -11.86 9.50 -22.72
C ARG A 550 -12.96 9.98 -23.65
N CYS A 551 -13.75 10.97 -23.27
CA CYS A 551 -14.74 11.58 -24.15
C CYS A 551 -14.10 12.24 -25.38
N GLU A 552 -13.01 12.99 -25.21
CA GLU A 552 -12.28 13.59 -26.34
C GLU A 552 -11.74 12.54 -27.31
N SER A 553 -11.39 11.34 -26.81
CA SER A 553 -10.92 10.25 -27.67
C SER A 553 -11.98 9.83 -28.68
N ILE A 554 -13.27 9.84 -28.32
CA ILE A 554 -14.40 9.45 -29.17
C ILE A 554 -14.45 10.34 -30.42
N GLN A 555 -14.24 11.65 -30.27
CA GLN A 555 -14.22 12.59 -31.39
C GLN A 555 -13.10 12.30 -32.41
N ARG A 556 -12.00 11.69 -31.96
CA ARG A 556 -10.83 11.37 -32.79
C ARG A 556 -10.96 10.01 -33.50
N MET A 557 -11.95 9.19 -33.13
CA MET A 557 -12.17 7.87 -33.73
C MET A 557 -12.77 7.99 -35.13
N ARG A 558 -12.26 7.18 -36.07
CA ARG A 558 -12.79 7.11 -37.44
C ARG A 558 -13.89 6.08 -37.60
N ASP A 559 -13.84 5.03 -36.79
CA ASP A 559 -14.82 3.96 -36.77
C ASP A 559 -16.00 4.38 -35.89
N TYR A 560 -17.18 4.48 -36.49
CA TYR A 560 -18.39 4.89 -35.78
C TYR A 560 -18.83 3.85 -34.75
N ASP A 561 -18.70 2.56 -35.05
CA ASP A 561 -19.20 1.50 -34.17
C ASP A 561 -18.37 1.46 -32.88
N LEU A 562 -17.04 1.55 -33.00
CA LEU A 562 -16.15 1.66 -31.85
C LEU A 562 -16.38 2.96 -31.04
N ALA A 563 -16.62 4.08 -31.73
CA ALA A 563 -16.93 5.36 -31.08
C ALA A 563 -18.28 5.28 -30.32
N HIS A 564 -19.26 4.59 -30.89
CA HIS A 564 -20.56 4.35 -30.30
C HIS A 564 -20.48 3.45 -29.07
N GLU A 565 -19.76 2.32 -29.14
CA GLU A 565 -19.54 1.43 -28.00
C GLU A 565 -18.86 2.17 -26.83
N ARG A 566 -17.79 2.92 -27.12
CA ARG A 566 -17.09 3.73 -26.12
C ARG A 566 -17.98 4.80 -25.50
N SER A 567 -18.85 5.41 -26.30
CA SER A 567 -19.85 6.37 -25.80
C SER A 567 -20.81 5.75 -24.79
N LEU A 568 -21.36 4.58 -25.10
CA LEU A 568 -22.27 3.87 -24.19
C LEU A 568 -21.57 3.49 -22.88
N ALA A 569 -20.32 3.01 -22.96
CA ALA A 569 -19.48 2.73 -21.80
C ALA A 569 -19.24 3.99 -20.94
N LEU A 570 -18.96 5.13 -21.59
CA LEU A 570 -18.74 6.41 -20.92
C LEU A 570 -19.97 6.90 -20.18
N LEU A 571 -21.15 6.81 -20.79
CA LEU A 571 -22.42 7.15 -20.16
C LEU A 571 -22.71 6.25 -18.95
N GLN A 572 -22.40 4.96 -19.06
CA GLN A 572 -22.59 4.01 -17.95
C GLN A 572 -21.67 4.35 -16.76
N ILE A 573 -20.40 4.68 -17.01
CA ILE A 573 -19.47 5.08 -15.94
C ILE A 573 -19.84 6.44 -15.35
N LEU A 574 -20.33 7.37 -16.18
CA LEU A 574 -20.85 8.64 -15.69
C LEU A 574 -22.03 8.45 -14.73
N ASN A 575 -22.94 7.49 -14.99
CA ASN A 575 -24.00 7.15 -14.03
C ASN A 575 -23.41 6.73 -12.68
N ASP A 576 -22.41 5.85 -12.67
CA ASP A 576 -21.81 5.35 -11.43
C ASP A 576 -21.12 6.47 -10.64
N MET A 577 -20.38 7.33 -11.33
CA MET A 577 -19.74 8.49 -10.70
C MET A 577 -20.76 9.43 -10.06
N LEU A 578 -21.90 9.66 -10.73
CA LEU A 578 -22.95 10.52 -10.22
C LEU A 578 -23.71 9.89 -9.05
N THR A 579 -23.96 8.57 -9.05
CA THR A 579 -24.64 7.89 -7.94
C THR A 579 -23.78 7.87 -6.68
N LEU A 580 -22.48 7.58 -6.79
CA LEU A 580 -21.51 7.59 -5.68
C LEU A 580 -21.34 8.99 -5.06
N SER A 581 -21.41 10.05 -5.87
CA SER A 581 -21.28 11.43 -5.36
C SER A 581 -22.49 11.87 -4.50
N ASN A 582 -23.67 11.33 -4.77
CA ASN A 582 -24.90 11.73 -4.08
C ASN A 582 -25.05 11.06 -2.71
N SER A 583 -24.52 9.85 -2.50
CA SER A 583 -24.47 9.21 -1.17
C SER A 583 -23.58 9.96 -0.17
N ASN A 584 -22.63 10.76 -0.66
CA ASN A 584 -21.74 11.58 0.19
C ASN A 584 -22.31 12.97 0.50
N THR A 585 -23.34 13.43 -0.22
CA THR A 585 -23.86 14.81 -0.10
C THR A 585 -25.04 14.95 0.88
N THR A 586 -25.65 13.85 1.31
CA THR A 586 -26.77 13.85 2.30
C THR A 586 -26.35 14.01 3.76
N ARG A 587 -25.08 14.37 4.04
CA ARG A 587 -24.55 14.57 5.42
C ARG A 587 -24.36 16.03 5.86
N THR A 588 -24.80 17.02 5.08
CA THR A 588 -24.56 18.44 5.44
C THR A 588 -25.76 19.32 5.13
N PHE A 589 -26.84 19.25 5.89
CA PHE A 589 -27.81 20.35 6.06
C PHE A 589 -28.72 20.01 7.24
N ASP A 590 -28.43 20.57 8.41
CA ASP A 590 -29.41 21.08 9.37
C ASP A 590 -28.65 21.75 10.52
N GLU A 591 -28.59 23.08 10.50
CA GLU A 591 -28.62 23.97 11.67
C GLU A 591 -28.43 25.43 11.18
N ASN A 592 -29.57 26.10 10.94
CA ASN A 592 -29.68 27.55 10.99
C ASN A 592 -30.93 27.85 11.79
N ASP A 593 -30.80 27.87 13.11
CA ASP A 593 -31.67 28.62 14.01
C ASP A 593 -30.94 28.70 15.36
N ASP A 594 -30.34 29.83 15.68
CA ASP A 594 -30.91 30.70 16.72
C ASP A 594 -30.03 31.94 16.93
N SER A 595 -30.71 33.07 17.03
CA SER A 595 -30.16 34.38 17.34
C SER A 595 -30.20 34.60 18.85
N SER A 596 -29.07 34.92 19.51
CA SER A 596 -28.98 35.98 20.53
C SER A 596 -27.62 36.06 21.25
N ASP A 597 -27.28 37.28 21.64
CA ASP A 597 -26.37 37.68 22.72
C ASP A 597 -24.85 37.88 22.50
N ARG A 598 -24.54 39.12 22.08
CA ARG A 598 -23.88 40.18 22.90
C ARG A 598 -22.83 39.74 23.95
N ARG A 599 -21.54 40.03 23.71
CA ARG A 599 -20.79 41.19 24.27
C ARG A 599 -19.26 41.11 24.09
N SER A 600 -18.71 42.30 23.78
CA SER A 600 -17.36 42.82 24.09
C SER A 600 -16.15 42.32 23.27
N ARG A 601 -15.63 43.16 22.36
CA ARG A 601 -14.49 44.12 22.54
C ARG A 601 -13.15 43.36 22.74
N GLN A 602 -12.14 43.47 21.88
CA GLN A 602 -11.41 44.69 21.53
C GLN A 602 -10.50 44.50 20.30
N SER A 603 -10.11 45.63 19.71
CA SER A 603 -9.43 45.84 18.44
C SER A 603 -7.90 45.86 18.48
N SER A 604 -7.32 45.55 17.31
CA SER A 604 -6.12 46.11 16.67
C SER A 604 -4.71 45.89 17.25
N SER A 605 -3.86 45.22 16.46
CA SER A 605 -2.61 45.84 15.95
C SER A 605 -2.12 45.13 14.68
N ILE A 606 -1.59 45.95 13.77
CA ILE A 606 -1.01 45.62 12.47
C ILE A 606 0.51 45.53 12.63
N SER A 607 1.15 44.53 12.03
CA SER A 607 2.50 44.66 11.47
C SER A 607 2.74 43.65 10.35
N ARG A 608 3.28 44.18 9.24
CA ARG A 608 3.71 43.50 8.02
C ARG A 608 5.08 42.84 8.24
N GLU A 609 5.28 41.64 7.68
CA GLU A 609 6.49 41.26 6.93
C GLU A 609 6.25 39.95 6.14
N LYS A 610 6.84 39.86 4.94
CA LYS A 610 6.87 38.75 3.96
C LYS A 610 8.36 38.46 3.66
N PRO A 611 8.77 37.39 2.95
CA PRO A 611 8.17 36.06 2.69
C PRO A 611 9.18 34.89 2.79
N THR A 612 8.73 33.65 3.03
CA THR A 612 9.44 32.43 2.58
C THR A 612 8.45 31.28 2.35
N ASN A 613 8.52 30.66 1.17
CA ASN A 613 7.64 29.60 0.69
C ASN A 613 8.04 28.23 1.27
N SER A 614 7.15 27.62 2.04
CA SER A 614 7.07 26.17 2.24
C SER A 614 5.60 25.77 2.34
N GLN A 615 5.03 25.26 1.24
CA GLN A 615 3.66 24.79 1.19
C GLN A 615 3.59 23.34 1.69
N THR A 616 3.16 23.17 2.92
CA THR A 616 2.53 21.94 3.42
C THR A 616 1.45 22.31 4.44
N SER A 617 0.29 21.65 4.34
CA SER A 617 -0.88 21.64 5.25
C SER A 617 -2.10 22.50 4.84
N ASN A 618 -2.99 21.87 4.05
CA ASN A 618 -4.46 22.04 4.04
C ASN A 618 -5.04 21.01 3.06
N VAL A 619 -5.15 19.73 3.46
CA VAL A 619 -5.53 18.66 2.52
C VAL A 619 -7.00 18.26 2.62
N HIS A 620 -7.66 18.32 3.79
CA HIS A 620 -9.01 17.74 3.92
C HIS A 620 -10.20 18.67 3.62
N THR A 621 -10.01 19.99 3.55
CA THR A 621 -11.05 20.91 3.01
C THR A 621 -10.86 21.20 1.52
N HIS A 622 -9.64 21.06 1.01
CA HIS A 622 -9.32 21.30 -0.40
C HIS A 622 -9.79 20.19 -1.33
N GLU A 623 -9.78 18.91 -0.93
CA GLU A 623 -10.20 17.81 -1.81
C GLU A 623 -11.69 17.85 -2.17
N GLY A 624 -12.58 18.13 -1.20
CA GLY A 624 -14.02 18.21 -1.47
C GLY A 624 -14.44 19.43 -2.32
N LEU A 625 -13.73 20.56 -2.16
CA LEU A 625 -13.88 21.74 -3.02
C LEU A 625 -13.33 21.46 -4.43
N HIS A 626 -12.15 20.85 -4.51
CA HIS A 626 -11.50 20.51 -5.79
C HIS A 626 -12.31 19.48 -6.59
N ASP A 627 -12.96 18.51 -5.94
CA ASP A 627 -13.81 17.52 -6.62
C ASP A 627 -15.14 18.12 -7.10
N LYS A 628 -15.78 19.01 -6.32
CA LYS A 628 -16.96 19.77 -6.78
C LYS A 628 -16.64 20.68 -7.96
N GLU A 629 -15.52 21.38 -7.93
CA GLU A 629 -15.05 22.18 -9.06
C GLU A 629 -14.68 21.33 -10.28
N ALA A 630 -14.02 20.18 -10.07
CA ALA A 630 -13.68 19.24 -11.14
C ALA A 630 -14.95 18.66 -11.79
N ARG A 631 -15.96 18.30 -10.99
CA ARG A 631 -17.28 17.88 -11.46
C ARG A 631 -17.98 18.96 -12.29
N SER A 632 -17.97 20.21 -11.80
CA SER A 632 -18.56 21.35 -12.51
C SER A 632 -17.84 21.62 -13.84
N ARG A 633 -16.50 21.64 -13.83
CA ARG A 633 -15.68 21.77 -15.04
C ARG A 633 -15.92 20.63 -16.04
N ALA A 634 -15.96 19.39 -15.57
CA ALA A 634 -16.22 18.24 -16.41
C ALA A 634 -17.61 18.29 -17.04
N SER A 635 -18.64 18.73 -16.30
CA SER A 635 -19.98 18.97 -16.87
C SER A 635 -19.93 19.94 -18.05
N LEU A 636 -19.26 21.09 -17.89
CA LEU A 636 -19.13 22.09 -18.95
C LEU A 636 -18.34 21.57 -20.16
N GLN A 637 -17.24 20.84 -19.92
CA GLN A 637 -16.40 20.27 -20.98
C GLN A 637 -17.13 19.16 -21.76
N LEU A 638 -17.79 18.25 -21.06
CA LEU A 638 -18.53 17.16 -21.70
C LEU A 638 -19.69 17.68 -22.57
N ARG A 639 -20.34 18.78 -22.18
CA ARG A 639 -21.38 19.45 -22.99
C ARG A 639 -20.87 19.93 -24.36
N GLU A 640 -19.58 20.14 -24.50
CA GLU A 640 -18.94 20.65 -25.72
C GLU A 640 -18.38 19.54 -26.64
N LEU A 641 -18.34 18.30 -26.16
CA LEU A 641 -17.74 17.17 -26.87
C LEU A 641 -18.82 16.29 -27.54
N PRO A 642 -18.62 15.84 -28.80
CA PRO A 642 -19.60 15.03 -29.50
C PRO A 642 -19.47 13.55 -29.10
N PHE A 643 -20.32 13.08 -28.20
CA PHE A 643 -20.35 11.67 -27.81
C PHE A 643 -21.76 11.09 -27.64
N ILE A 644 -22.83 11.89 -27.65
CA ILE A 644 -24.19 11.37 -27.44
C ILE A 644 -24.74 10.75 -28.74
N PRO A 645 -25.18 9.49 -28.73
CA PRO A 645 -25.81 8.89 -29.90
C PRO A 645 -27.19 9.51 -30.18
N ILE A 646 -27.52 9.66 -31.46
CA ILE A 646 -28.81 10.22 -31.90
C ILE A 646 -29.83 9.11 -32.16
N LYS A 647 -31.06 9.32 -31.70
CA LYS A 647 -32.17 8.42 -31.96
C LYS A 647 -32.53 8.47 -33.45
N GLN A 648 -32.36 7.35 -34.14
CA GLN A 648 -32.83 7.18 -35.51
C GLN A 648 -34.35 7.07 -35.56
N ARG A 649 -34.93 7.34 -36.74
CA ARG A 649 -36.38 7.22 -36.92
C ARG A 649 -36.83 5.81 -36.50
N PRO A 650 -37.85 5.72 -35.62
CA PRO A 650 -38.44 4.44 -35.27
C PRO A 650 -38.99 3.72 -36.52
N THR A 651 -38.79 2.42 -36.62
CA THR A 651 -39.18 1.63 -37.80
C THR A 651 -40.69 1.63 -38.04
N GLU A 652 -41.49 1.87 -37.00
CA GLU A 652 -42.95 2.02 -37.09
C GLU A 652 -43.37 3.26 -37.89
N LEU A 653 -42.45 4.21 -38.10
CA LEU A 653 -42.65 5.42 -38.89
C LEU A 653 -42.17 5.28 -40.34
N ASN A 654 -41.64 4.12 -40.72
CA ASN A 654 -41.24 3.88 -42.11
C ASN A 654 -42.47 3.95 -43.02
N GLY A 655 -42.36 4.68 -44.14
CA GLY A 655 -43.48 4.93 -45.06
C GLY A 655 -44.39 6.12 -44.67
N ILE A 656 -44.19 6.75 -43.51
CA ILE A 656 -44.88 7.98 -43.12
C ILE A 656 -44.04 9.19 -43.57
N SER A 657 -44.69 10.16 -44.23
CA SER A 657 -44.06 11.42 -44.68
C SER A 657 -43.85 12.41 -43.53
N LEU A 658 -43.14 11.97 -42.49
CA LEU A 658 -42.69 12.80 -41.38
C LEU A 658 -41.20 13.06 -41.54
N THR A 659 -40.77 14.31 -41.38
CA THR A 659 -39.34 14.61 -41.26
C THR A 659 -38.85 14.22 -39.86
N TRP A 660 -37.72 13.52 -39.79
CA TRP A 660 -37.10 13.14 -38.53
C TRP A 660 -35.66 13.63 -38.53
N MET A 661 -35.27 14.39 -37.49
CA MET A 661 -33.94 15.01 -37.46
C MET A 661 -32.81 13.98 -37.38
N GLY A 662 -33.04 12.81 -36.77
CA GLY A 662 -32.07 11.72 -36.70
C GLY A 662 -31.58 11.20 -38.05
N ASP A 663 -32.45 11.19 -39.07
CA ASP A 663 -32.14 10.61 -40.38
C ASP A 663 -31.07 11.39 -41.14
N LYS A 664 -30.92 12.68 -40.81
CA LYS A 664 -29.91 13.55 -41.43
C LYS A 664 -28.50 13.26 -40.94
N TYR A 665 -28.35 12.48 -39.86
CA TYR A 665 -27.10 12.34 -39.12
C TYR A 665 -26.81 10.89 -38.73
N ILE A 666 -27.03 9.97 -39.67
CA ILE A 666 -26.63 8.57 -39.52
C ILE A 666 -25.11 8.49 -39.34
N GLY A 667 -24.66 7.67 -38.39
CA GLY A 667 -23.23 7.47 -38.14
C GLY A 667 -22.53 8.69 -37.52
N ARG A 668 -23.25 9.54 -36.78
CA ARG A 668 -22.67 10.70 -36.09
C ARG A 668 -23.11 10.78 -34.62
N LEU A 669 -22.17 11.19 -33.77
CA LEU A 669 -22.39 11.50 -32.37
C LEU A 669 -22.56 13.01 -32.18
N PHE A 670 -23.32 13.41 -31.16
CA PHE A 670 -23.71 14.79 -30.91
C PHE A 670 -23.16 15.33 -29.60
N LYS A 671 -22.96 16.64 -29.58
CA LYS A 671 -22.67 17.36 -28.35
C LYS A 671 -23.92 17.41 -27.48
N PRO A 672 -23.83 17.21 -26.15
CA PRO A 672 -24.99 17.31 -25.28
C PRO A 672 -25.74 18.66 -25.36
N LYS A 673 -25.04 19.76 -25.67
CA LYS A 673 -25.72 21.06 -25.84
C LYS A 673 -26.59 21.14 -27.09
N ASP A 674 -26.29 20.36 -28.13
CA ASP A 674 -26.96 20.41 -29.43
C ASP A 674 -28.03 19.32 -29.60
N ILE A 675 -28.35 18.58 -28.53
CA ILE A 675 -29.31 17.47 -28.51
C ILE A 675 -30.21 17.54 -27.28
N LEU A 676 -31.42 16.98 -27.40
CA LEU A 676 -32.43 16.99 -26.36
C LEU A 676 -32.76 15.58 -25.84
N SER A 677 -33.19 15.51 -24.58
CA SER A 677 -33.70 14.27 -23.98
C SER A 677 -34.88 13.68 -24.76
N GLN A 678 -35.02 12.35 -24.71
CA GLN A 678 -36.13 11.62 -25.31
C GLN A 678 -37.51 12.10 -24.81
N GLN A 679 -37.60 12.69 -23.61
CA GLN A 679 -38.89 13.20 -23.10
C GLN A 679 -39.54 14.26 -24.01
N TYR A 680 -38.72 14.99 -24.80
CA TYR A 680 -39.16 16.01 -25.75
C TYR A 680 -39.38 15.49 -27.18
N GLU A 681 -39.20 14.19 -27.43
CA GLU A 681 -39.34 13.57 -28.75
C GLU A 681 -40.62 14.02 -29.47
N GLN A 682 -41.76 13.93 -28.81
CA GLN A 682 -43.07 14.30 -29.40
C GLN A 682 -43.25 15.81 -29.60
N LEU A 683 -42.41 16.64 -28.98
CA LEU A 683 -42.47 18.10 -29.05
C LEU A 683 -41.63 18.67 -30.19
N VAL A 684 -40.50 18.03 -30.52
CA VAL A 684 -39.47 18.63 -31.40
C VAL A 684 -38.71 17.64 -32.29
N CYS A 685 -39.12 16.38 -32.48
CA CYS A 685 -38.37 15.40 -33.29
C CYS A 685 -38.14 15.80 -34.77
N CYS A 686 -38.92 16.72 -35.32
CA CYS A 686 -38.76 17.27 -36.68
C CYS A 686 -37.82 18.50 -36.72
N SER A 687 -37.63 19.17 -35.58
CA SER A 687 -36.85 20.40 -35.46
C SER A 687 -35.51 20.22 -34.76
N TRP A 688 -35.41 19.29 -33.81
CA TRP A 688 -34.25 19.02 -32.97
C TRP A 688 -33.84 17.54 -33.00
N PRO A 689 -32.52 17.24 -32.93
CA PRO A 689 -32.04 15.88 -32.70
C PRO A 689 -32.39 15.42 -31.27
N ILE A 690 -32.72 14.14 -31.13
CA ILE A 690 -33.14 13.51 -29.87
C ILE A 690 -32.10 12.46 -29.46
N ALA A 691 -31.69 12.45 -28.19
CA ALA A 691 -30.75 11.48 -27.66
C ALA A 691 -31.32 10.06 -27.73
N GLN A 692 -30.49 9.10 -28.16
CA GLN A 692 -30.86 7.69 -28.18
C GLN A 692 -30.89 7.13 -26.75
N GLN A 693 -32.01 6.55 -26.38
CA GLN A 693 -32.13 5.80 -25.14
C GLN A 693 -31.78 4.34 -25.39
N SER A 694 -30.65 3.92 -24.85
CA SER A 694 -30.23 2.53 -24.83
C SER A 694 -30.40 1.95 -23.43
N LYS A 695 -30.72 0.66 -23.35
CA LYS A 695 -30.77 -0.07 -22.08
C LYS A 695 -29.45 -0.80 -21.87
N ASN A 696 -28.99 -0.87 -20.63
CA ASN A 696 -27.87 -1.73 -20.25
C ASN A 696 -28.34 -3.19 -20.05
N ALA A 697 -27.41 -4.09 -19.70
CA ALA A 697 -27.69 -5.51 -19.47
C ALA A 697 -28.71 -5.78 -18.33
N GLN A 698 -28.93 -4.80 -17.44
CA GLN A 698 -29.91 -4.87 -16.34
C GLN A 698 -31.24 -4.18 -16.70
N GLU A 699 -31.49 -3.93 -17.99
CA GLU A 699 -32.65 -3.22 -18.54
C GLU A 699 -32.83 -1.76 -18.08
N GLN A 700 -31.85 -1.19 -17.39
CA GLN A 700 -31.87 0.20 -16.96
C GLN A 700 -31.45 1.12 -18.09
N SER A 701 -31.99 2.35 -18.11
CA SER A 701 -31.55 3.35 -19.07
C SER A 701 -30.10 3.76 -18.85
N ILE A 702 -29.31 3.76 -19.92
CA ILE A 702 -27.93 4.29 -19.93
C ILE A 702 -27.92 5.81 -19.74
N ILE A 703 -28.91 6.55 -20.26
CA ILE A 703 -29.07 7.98 -19.96
C ILE A 703 -30.12 8.10 -18.85
N THR A 704 -29.66 8.22 -17.61
CA THR A 704 -30.52 8.44 -16.44
C THR A 704 -30.86 9.93 -16.29
N LYS A 705 -31.91 10.26 -15.53
CA LYS A 705 -32.27 11.66 -15.23
C LYS A 705 -31.12 12.48 -14.64
N GLN A 706 -30.25 11.83 -13.86
CA GLN A 706 -29.07 12.49 -13.28
C GLN A 706 -28.05 12.87 -14.36
N VAL A 707 -27.82 11.97 -15.32
CA VAL A 707 -26.98 12.25 -16.50
C VAL A 707 -27.61 13.30 -17.40
N GLU A 708 -28.93 13.26 -17.61
CA GLU A 708 -29.65 14.28 -18.38
C GLU A 708 -29.41 15.68 -17.80
N HIS A 709 -29.62 15.82 -16.49
CA HIS A 709 -29.39 17.08 -15.80
C HIS A 709 -27.91 17.51 -15.83
N PHE A 710 -27.00 16.57 -15.56
CA PHE A 710 -25.56 16.84 -15.55
C PHE A 710 -25.05 17.32 -16.92
N LEU A 711 -25.55 16.72 -18.01
CA LEU A 711 -25.20 17.08 -19.38
C LEU A 711 -26.11 18.18 -19.97
N GLY A 712 -27.13 18.64 -19.25
CA GLY A 712 -28.08 19.66 -19.70
C GLY A 712 -28.98 19.23 -20.86
N LEU A 713 -29.30 17.94 -20.97
CA LEU A 713 -30.20 17.39 -22.01
C LEU A 713 -31.68 17.73 -21.75
N ASP A 714 -32.01 18.06 -20.50
CA ASP A 714 -33.33 18.40 -19.98
C ASP A 714 -33.59 19.92 -19.91
N ASP A 715 -32.68 20.76 -20.44
CA ASP A 715 -32.81 22.21 -20.41
C ASP A 715 -33.93 22.69 -21.34
N THR A 716 -35.06 23.08 -20.74
CA THR A 716 -36.25 23.57 -21.45
C THR A 716 -36.01 24.91 -22.16
N ASN A 717 -34.98 25.67 -21.78
CA ASN A 717 -34.66 26.95 -22.42
C ASN A 717 -34.08 26.77 -23.83
N LYS A 718 -33.62 25.55 -24.17
CA LYS A 718 -33.16 25.24 -25.53
C LYS A 718 -34.28 25.23 -26.56
N ILE A 719 -35.52 25.00 -26.14
CA ILE A 719 -36.67 24.87 -27.04
C ILE A 719 -37.31 26.24 -27.20
N GLU A 720 -37.13 26.85 -28.37
CA GLU A 720 -37.78 28.11 -28.70
C GLU A 720 -39.16 27.87 -29.34
N LEU A 721 -40.03 28.88 -29.29
CA LEU A 721 -41.36 28.82 -29.93
C LEU A 721 -41.25 28.50 -31.43
N ARG A 722 -40.20 28.99 -32.11
CA ARG A 722 -39.97 28.70 -33.55
C ARG A 722 -39.82 27.20 -33.82
N ASP A 723 -39.22 26.45 -32.89
CA ASP A 723 -38.94 25.03 -33.07
C ASP A 723 -40.23 24.22 -32.94
N VAL A 724 -41.07 24.60 -31.97
CA VAL A 724 -42.43 24.09 -31.78
C VAL A 724 -43.31 24.39 -33.00
N LEU A 725 -43.22 25.60 -33.56
CA LEU A 725 -43.96 25.95 -34.77
C LEU A 725 -43.48 25.14 -35.99
N LYS A 726 -42.18 24.89 -36.11
CA LYS A 726 -41.62 24.02 -37.15
C LYS A 726 -42.09 22.57 -36.99
N GLN A 727 -42.16 22.06 -35.77
CA GLN A 727 -42.77 20.75 -35.49
C GLN A 727 -44.23 20.71 -35.97
N LEU A 728 -45.01 21.74 -35.66
CA LEU A 728 -46.41 21.83 -36.09
C LEU A 728 -46.55 21.88 -37.61
N ASP A 729 -45.75 22.69 -38.29
CA ASP A 729 -45.72 22.77 -39.75
C ASP A 729 -45.46 21.40 -40.38
N GLU A 730 -44.44 20.68 -39.91
CA GLU A 730 -44.12 19.33 -40.40
C GLU A 730 -45.23 18.31 -40.09
N LEU A 731 -45.88 18.41 -38.93
CA LEU A 731 -47.02 17.56 -38.59
C LEU A 731 -48.25 17.87 -39.45
N THR A 732 -48.47 19.12 -39.87
CA THR A 732 -49.60 19.46 -40.78
C THR A 732 -49.43 18.87 -42.18
N LYS A 733 -48.19 18.58 -42.60
CA LYS A 733 -47.90 17.90 -43.87
C LYS A 733 -48.28 16.41 -43.86
N LEU A 734 -48.59 15.84 -42.69
CA LEU A 734 -49.03 14.44 -42.53
C LEU A 734 -50.47 14.16 -42.99
N THR A 735 -51.16 15.12 -43.62
CA THR A 735 -52.54 14.93 -44.08
C THR A 735 -52.63 13.88 -45.20
N VAL A 736 -52.89 12.64 -44.77
CA VAL A 736 -53.58 11.52 -45.42
C VAL A 736 -53.30 11.34 -46.93
N ILE A 737 -52.30 10.51 -47.25
CA ILE A 737 -52.23 9.84 -48.55
C ILE A 737 -53.38 8.82 -48.60
N ASN A 738 -54.41 9.11 -49.40
CA ASN A 738 -55.52 8.18 -49.68
C ASN A 738 -55.09 7.20 -50.77
N GLY A 739 -54.56 6.04 -50.37
CA GLY A 739 -54.23 4.91 -51.24
C GLY A 739 -54.94 3.63 -50.78
N PRO A 740 -55.48 2.78 -51.69
CA PRO A 740 -56.30 1.63 -51.32
C PRO A 740 -55.43 0.38 -51.08
N SER A 741 -54.58 0.40 -50.05
CA SER A 741 -53.82 -0.80 -49.66
C SER A 741 -53.73 -0.95 -48.13
N SER A 742 -53.65 -2.20 -47.67
CA SER A 742 -53.64 -2.56 -46.23
C SER A 742 -52.49 -1.90 -45.44
N ALA A 743 -51.35 -1.61 -46.11
CA ALA A 743 -50.27 -0.83 -45.53
C ALA A 743 -50.70 0.63 -45.23
N THR A 744 -51.48 1.25 -46.10
CA THR A 744 -51.97 2.63 -45.94
C THR A 744 -52.89 2.78 -44.72
N TYR A 745 -53.68 1.76 -44.41
CA TYR A 745 -54.56 1.76 -43.23
C TYR A 745 -53.77 1.79 -41.90
N ASN A 746 -52.71 0.97 -41.79
CA ASN A 746 -51.83 0.97 -40.62
C ASN A 746 -51.06 2.29 -40.50
N HIS A 747 -50.57 2.85 -41.61
CA HIS A 747 -49.91 4.17 -41.60
C HIS A 747 -50.85 5.31 -41.18
N GLN A 748 -52.14 5.24 -41.54
CA GLN A 748 -53.14 6.24 -41.13
C GLN A 748 -53.44 6.20 -39.62
N ILE A 749 -53.59 5.00 -39.04
CA ILE A 749 -53.81 4.84 -37.58
C ILE A 749 -52.58 5.34 -36.81
N THR A 750 -51.38 4.96 -37.24
CA THR A 750 -50.12 5.39 -36.64
C THR A 750 -49.94 6.91 -36.75
N SER A 751 -50.21 7.51 -37.91
CA SER A 751 -50.14 8.97 -38.13
C SER A 751 -51.12 9.73 -37.21
N LYS A 752 -52.38 9.26 -37.09
CA LYS A 752 -53.37 9.87 -36.17
C LYS A 752 -52.93 9.76 -34.71
N SER A 753 -52.35 8.63 -34.30
CA SER A 753 -51.84 8.43 -32.93
C SER A 753 -50.68 9.38 -32.60
N ILE A 754 -49.73 9.55 -33.54
CA ILE A 754 -48.59 10.46 -33.39
C ILE A 754 -49.05 11.90 -33.32
N LEU A 755 -49.92 12.32 -34.25
CA LEU A 755 -50.53 13.65 -34.26
C LEU A 755 -51.23 13.94 -32.93
N GLY A 756 -52.06 13.02 -32.43
CA GLY A 756 -52.74 13.17 -31.15
C GLY A 756 -51.80 13.33 -29.96
N LYS A 757 -50.73 12.51 -29.88
CA LYS A 757 -49.73 12.58 -28.81
C LYS A 757 -48.91 13.87 -28.87
N SER A 758 -48.44 14.25 -30.06
CA SER A 758 -47.67 15.48 -30.28
C SER A 758 -48.50 16.72 -30.00
N LEU A 759 -49.72 16.82 -30.54
CA LEU A 759 -50.62 17.96 -30.29
C LEU A 759 -50.94 18.12 -28.80
N LYS A 760 -51.16 17.01 -28.07
CA LYS A 760 -51.37 17.05 -26.62
C LYS A 760 -50.16 17.62 -25.87
N LYS A 761 -48.94 17.18 -26.22
CA LYS A 761 -47.72 17.72 -25.58
C LYS A 761 -47.46 19.18 -25.94
N LEU A 762 -47.69 19.56 -27.20
CA LEU A 762 -47.56 20.94 -27.68
C LEU A 762 -48.54 21.86 -26.95
N TYR A 763 -49.79 21.44 -26.78
CA TYR A 763 -50.81 22.18 -26.02
C TYR A 763 -50.40 22.39 -24.56
N ILE A 764 -49.92 21.34 -23.88
CA ILE A 764 -49.42 21.44 -22.50
C ILE A 764 -48.24 22.43 -22.40
N TYR A 765 -47.30 22.37 -23.34
CA TYR A 765 -46.12 23.23 -23.35
C TYR A 765 -46.48 24.72 -23.59
N ILE A 766 -47.40 25.00 -24.52
CA ILE A 766 -47.89 26.36 -24.80
C ILE A 766 -48.62 26.94 -23.58
N ILE A 767 -49.40 26.13 -22.85
CA ILE A 767 -50.04 26.56 -21.60
C ILE A 767 -48.98 26.91 -20.55
N SER A 768 -47.95 26.07 -20.37
CA SER A 768 -46.91 26.36 -19.38
C SER A 768 -46.12 27.64 -19.68
N LEU A 769 -45.90 27.97 -20.96
CA LEU A 769 -45.27 29.24 -21.36
C LEU A 769 -46.16 30.46 -21.06
N ASN A 770 -47.48 30.35 -21.27
CA ASN A 770 -48.42 31.43 -20.98
C ASN A 770 -48.60 31.68 -19.47
N PHE A 771 -48.51 30.64 -18.64
CA PHE A 771 -48.55 30.78 -17.17
C PHE A 771 -47.31 31.51 -16.63
N PHE A 772 -46.11 31.21 -17.15
CA PHE A 772 -44.87 31.88 -16.73
C PHE A 772 -44.83 33.37 -17.08
N ARG A 773 -45.44 33.78 -18.21
CA ARG A 773 -45.56 35.20 -18.60
C ARG A 773 -46.55 35.99 -17.75
N PHE A 774 -47.52 35.36 -17.10
CA PHE A 774 -48.45 36.04 -16.20
C PHE A 774 -47.86 36.23 -14.78
N SER A 775 -46.98 35.34 -14.31
CA SER A 775 -46.41 35.46 -12.95
C SER A 775 -45.38 36.60 -12.83
N TYR A 776 -44.60 36.91 -13.87
CA TYR A 776 -43.61 37.99 -13.84
C TYR A 776 -44.19 39.40 -14.03
N ARG A 777 -45.49 39.53 -14.31
CA ARG A 777 -46.16 40.84 -14.45
C ARG A 777 -46.78 41.35 -13.15
N ASN A 778 -46.75 40.57 -12.07
CA ASN A 778 -47.34 40.95 -10.78
C ASN A 778 -46.35 41.46 -9.73
N ASP A 779 -45.03 41.43 -9.98
CA ASP A 779 -44.01 42.00 -9.07
C ASP A 779 -43.57 43.42 -9.47
N ALA A 780 -44.32 44.09 -10.35
CA ALA A 780 -44.15 45.49 -10.70
C ALA A 780 -45.50 46.21 -10.70
N LEU A 781 -46.13 46.28 -9.52
CA LEU A 781 -47.19 47.23 -9.17
C LEU A 781 -47.08 47.61 -7.69
#